data_AF-A0A3L7P400-F1
#
_entry.id   AF-A0A3L7P400-F1
#
_cell.length_a   1.000
_cell.length_b   1.000
_cell.length_c   1.000
_cell.angle_alpha   90.00
_cell.angle_beta   90.00
_cell.angle_gamma   90.00
#
_symmetry.space_group_name_H-M   'P 1'
#
loop_
_entity.id
_entity.type
_entity.pdbx_description
1 polymer ?
#
loop_
_entity_poly.entity_id
_entity_poly.type
_entity_poly.pdbx_seq_one_letter_code
_entity_poly.pdbx_strand_id
1 'polypeptide(L)'
;MRAPFSARFGLCVVVPFLCAGLTLAAWQDGFPAPKNSEKNPGEPMPAQEAARRFSVPEGLRVNVFAAEPVIRNPIACAYDSSGQLWVAENYTYAEREIRFDPNQRDRVIILRDNDGDGVAEQSRVFLDNLQRLTSVEVGLGGVWLMCPPRLLFVPDRNNDNQPDGPPEVMLEGFDVPMDSHHNLANGLRWGPDGWLYGRSGASAFARVRRPDQIASDAIPLAGGIWRYHPLRKVFEPLCHGTTNPWGHDWDARGECFFVNTVNGHLWHMIPGGHCRRPHTVSPNPLVYEPLEMAADHWHFDTGRGWTSSRDAGGGSDGLGGGHAHSGALIYQGTMWPRLLQGRLLTLNFHGRRVNVENLARQGSGFIARHEPDILRAADPFFRGIDLVEGPDGAVLILDWSDTGECHDSTGVHRTSGRVYRVASRSGKFQPLAAGQLVGAALGQEGEWHSRMARRQLATQAQQGKPPGLPPDALAEGDPSRQLRALWLLNATGQATTTRLLPLLRDPDESVRVWAVRLLLDSFPLDTVEGKARTTGMTLPDGVLEALVRVARQDASALVRLSLASALGRLPVRDRPALATALLGRATDAQDANLAKMIWYGLIPVALEHAAALPALAAASQLPQVRVWIARRLAERATSEPAPLQDLLAITAHAPEGLRREVLQGVVSGLAGIRKVAPPAAWNRFDKQFTGADAPSWIARVRQVEVVFGSGRALNELRDLARDNKAEMNARRDALRALIEAGPEDLRQVCEKLLAVRSLNVVALEGLTRFDDPGLGTRITAQWSAFYPIDRPEVVRALAARPSLAGALLDAIAAGRIPADTLTASLARQIRSFNSPALETRLAAVWGTFRDSPTDKQELMHRLKASLAPGELAKADTVAGRAIFARACGTCHRLYGVGSEIGPDLTGAGRKDLDYLLGNLVDPSAVLAKDYQMSVLEMKDGRLLTGVVVAQTDAALTVQTDRERRIIPRTDVESRRQTTQSLMPDGLLAQMKPAEIRDLIAYLMTDRQVAERAPPGP
;
A
#
# COMPACT_ATOMS: atom_id res chain seq x y z
N MET A 1 30.54 64.59 -34.72
CA MET A 1 30.14 64.80 -36.12
C MET A 1 30.78 63.73 -36.98
N ARG A 2 29.93 63.06 -37.77
CA ARG A 2 30.18 62.26 -38.98
C ARG A 2 31.63 62.19 -39.51
N ALA A 3 32.11 60.98 -39.75
CA ALA A 3 32.57 60.60 -41.10
C ALA A 3 32.51 59.06 -41.29
N PRO A 4 32.10 58.56 -42.47
CA PRO A 4 31.92 57.13 -42.75
C PRO A 4 32.90 56.61 -43.83
N PHE A 5 32.84 55.29 -44.11
CA PHE A 5 32.97 54.59 -45.40
C PHE A 5 33.71 53.23 -45.33
N SER A 6 32.94 52.20 -45.70
CA SER A 6 33.26 50.92 -46.38
C SER A 6 34.57 50.91 -47.21
N ALA A 7 35.25 49.81 -47.53
CA ALA A 7 35.14 48.36 -47.30
C ALA A 7 36.43 47.76 -47.91
N ARG A 8 36.87 46.57 -47.46
CA ARG A 8 37.19 45.40 -48.30
C ARG A 8 37.83 44.27 -47.50
N PHE A 9 37.22 43.10 -47.68
CA PHE A 9 37.71 41.73 -47.53
C PHE A 9 39.18 41.52 -47.15
N GLY A 10 39.38 40.85 -46.00
CA GLY A 10 40.58 40.12 -45.65
C GLY A 10 40.18 38.74 -45.13
N LEU A 11 40.59 37.72 -45.89
CA LEU A 11 40.46 36.30 -45.60
C LEU A 11 41.11 35.99 -44.22
N CYS A 12 40.35 35.52 -43.24
CA CYS A 12 40.91 34.98 -42.00
C CYS A 12 40.62 33.48 -41.90
N VAL A 13 41.73 32.75 -41.92
CA VAL A 13 41.88 31.30 -41.78
C VAL A 13 41.09 30.79 -40.57
N VAL A 14 40.19 29.85 -40.82
CA VAL A 14 39.52 29.05 -39.80
C VAL A 14 40.55 28.09 -39.21
N VAL A 15 40.99 28.34 -37.98
CA VAL A 15 41.68 27.36 -37.15
C VAL A 15 40.60 26.47 -36.53
N PRO A 16 40.58 25.14 -36.77
CA PRO A 16 39.66 24.27 -36.06
C PRO A 16 40.18 24.12 -34.62
N PHE A 17 39.37 24.53 -33.65
CA PHE A 17 39.56 24.12 -32.26
C PHE A 17 39.47 22.59 -32.22
N LEU A 18 40.59 21.95 -31.85
CA LEU A 18 40.63 20.53 -31.56
C LEU A 18 39.59 20.20 -30.49
N CYS A 19 38.63 19.34 -30.84
CA CYS A 19 37.87 18.58 -29.87
C CYS A 19 38.86 17.78 -29.02
N ALA A 20 39.05 18.18 -27.76
CA ALA A 20 39.64 17.30 -26.76
C ALA A 20 38.74 16.06 -26.67
N GLY A 21 39.29 14.90 -27.02
CA GLY A 21 38.57 13.65 -27.08
C GLY A 21 37.97 13.30 -25.72
N LEU A 22 36.65 13.23 -25.66
CA LEU A 22 35.95 12.41 -24.67
C LEU A 22 36.51 11.00 -24.81
N THR A 23 37.21 10.49 -23.80
CA THR A 23 37.55 9.07 -23.74
C THR A 23 36.23 8.30 -23.66
N LEU A 24 35.81 7.73 -24.80
CA LEU A 24 34.76 6.72 -24.87
C LEU A 24 35.07 5.68 -23.81
N ALA A 25 34.13 5.48 -22.88
CA ALA A 25 34.20 4.44 -21.87
C ALA A 25 34.54 3.11 -22.57
N ALA A 26 35.76 2.62 -22.38
CA ALA A 26 36.10 1.27 -22.79
C ALA A 26 35.28 0.34 -21.89
N TRP A 27 34.31 -0.35 -22.49
CA TRP A 27 33.64 -1.48 -21.87
C TRP A 27 34.77 -2.41 -21.45
N GLN A 28 34.78 -2.92 -20.21
CA GLN A 28 35.66 -4.06 -19.95
C GLN A 28 35.29 -5.15 -20.97
N ASP A 29 36.29 -5.81 -21.56
CA ASP A 29 36.07 -6.84 -22.57
C ASP A 29 34.95 -7.80 -22.11
N GLY A 30 33.82 -7.82 -22.83
CA GLY A 30 32.70 -8.73 -22.58
C GLY A 30 31.46 -8.19 -21.86
N PHE A 31 31.27 -6.88 -21.64
CA PHE A 31 29.95 -6.38 -21.21
C PHE A 31 28.91 -6.47 -22.34
N PRO A 32 27.71 -7.07 -22.11
CA PRO A 32 26.72 -7.30 -23.17
C PRO A 32 26.23 -6.02 -23.83
N ALA A 33 26.18 -5.99 -25.16
CA ALA A 33 25.60 -4.86 -25.89
C ALA A 33 24.11 -4.69 -25.52
N PRO A 34 23.67 -3.50 -25.05
CA PRO A 34 22.28 -3.27 -24.68
C PRO A 34 21.38 -3.41 -25.91
N LYS A 35 20.27 -4.14 -25.75
CA LYS A 35 19.26 -4.30 -26.80
C LYS A 35 17.96 -3.63 -26.37
N ASN A 36 17.40 -2.78 -27.21
CA ASN A 36 16.06 -2.25 -26.99
C ASN A 36 15.03 -3.34 -27.32
N SER A 37 14.00 -3.48 -26.47
CA SER A 37 12.84 -4.34 -26.73
C SER A 37 11.57 -3.55 -27.03
N GLU A 38 11.65 -2.21 -27.02
CA GLU A 38 10.50 -1.34 -27.27
C GLU A 38 9.99 -1.41 -28.71
N LYS A 39 8.66 -1.51 -28.88
CA LYS A 39 7.98 -1.56 -30.19
C LYS A 39 7.68 -0.15 -30.72
N ASN A 40 8.25 0.19 -31.87
CA ASN A 40 8.06 1.47 -32.57
C ASN A 40 8.24 2.73 -31.70
N PRO A 41 9.38 2.88 -30.97
CA PRO A 41 9.54 3.98 -30.01
C PRO A 41 9.65 5.38 -30.65
N GLY A 42 10.02 5.46 -31.92
CA GLY A 42 10.63 6.68 -32.45
C GLY A 42 12.04 6.86 -31.88
N GLU A 43 12.59 8.06 -31.98
CA GLU A 43 13.87 8.41 -31.34
C GLU A 43 13.63 9.43 -30.23
N PRO A 44 14.36 9.34 -29.10
CA PRO A 44 14.26 10.33 -28.05
C PRO A 44 14.79 11.68 -28.58
N MET A 45 14.18 12.79 -28.14
CA MET A 45 14.64 14.13 -28.52
C MET A 45 16.11 14.31 -28.12
N PRO A 46 17.00 14.91 -28.93
CA PRO A 46 18.41 15.10 -28.53
C PRO A 46 18.52 15.75 -27.14
N ALA A 47 19.39 15.25 -26.27
CA ALA A 47 19.41 15.64 -24.84
C ALA A 47 19.52 17.16 -24.61
N GLN A 48 20.34 17.86 -25.41
CA GLN A 48 20.49 19.31 -25.32
C GLN A 48 19.24 20.06 -25.81
N GLU A 49 18.50 19.49 -26.76
CA GLU A 49 17.22 20.03 -27.18
C GLU A 49 16.15 19.80 -26.11
N ALA A 50 16.08 18.59 -25.53
CA ALA A 50 15.19 18.28 -24.41
C ALA A 50 15.43 19.23 -23.23
N ALA A 51 16.69 19.42 -22.83
CA ALA A 51 17.10 20.38 -21.80
C ALA A 51 16.58 21.81 -22.05
N ARG A 52 16.68 22.31 -23.29
CA ARG A 52 16.21 23.65 -23.67
C ARG A 52 14.69 23.79 -23.67
N ARG A 53 13.96 22.69 -23.81
CA ARG A 53 12.48 22.69 -23.88
C ARG A 53 11.81 22.38 -22.53
N PHE A 54 12.57 22.20 -21.45
CA PHE A 54 11.97 22.19 -20.12
C PHE A 54 11.36 23.55 -19.81
N SER A 55 10.12 23.53 -19.32
CA SER A 55 9.51 24.71 -18.71
C SER A 55 9.89 24.74 -17.24
N VAL A 56 10.59 25.79 -16.81
CA VAL A 56 10.98 26.04 -15.41
C VAL A 56 10.69 27.49 -15.03
N PRO A 57 10.48 27.81 -13.73
CA PRO A 57 10.33 29.18 -13.25
C PRO A 57 11.49 30.10 -13.66
N GLU A 58 11.19 31.39 -13.73
CA GLU A 58 12.21 32.41 -13.95
C GLU A 58 13.34 32.30 -12.91
N GLY A 59 14.59 32.40 -13.38
CA GLY A 59 15.78 32.27 -12.55
C GLY A 59 16.30 30.85 -12.39
N LEU A 60 15.57 29.82 -12.83
CA LEU A 60 16.10 28.46 -12.96
C LEU A 60 16.46 28.15 -14.42
N ARG A 61 17.44 27.26 -14.59
CA ARG A 61 17.91 26.78 -15.90
C ARG A 61 18.16 25.28 -15.81
N VAL A 62 17.94 24.60 -16.93
CA VAL A 62 18.21 23.17 -17.08
C VAL A 62 19.37 22.99 -18.06
N ASN A 63 20.37 22.21 -17.67
CA ASN A 63 21.47 21.78 -18.54
C ASN A 63 21.62 20.25 -18.50
N VAL A 64 22.25 19.68 -19.53
CA VAL A 64 22.58 18.25 -19.56
C VAL A 64 23.84 18.05 -18.73
N PHE A 65 23.75 17.28 -17.64
CA PHE A 65 24.91 16.88 -16.85
C PHE A 65 25.62 15.68 -17.49
N ALA A 66 24.85 14.68 -17.91
CA ALA A 66 25.31 13.54 -18.70
C ALA A 66 24.15 12.98 -19.54
N ALA A 67 24.46 12.36 -20.68
CA ALA A 67 23.47 11.71 -21.56
C ALA A 67 24.08 10.52 -22.29
N GLU A 68 23.24 9.73 -22.97
CA GLU A 68 23.70 8.69 -23.87
C GLU A 68 24.77 9.19 -24.87
N PRO A 69 25.80 8.37 -25.22
CA PRO A 69 26.04 6.99 -24.77
C PRO A 69 26.80 6.86 -23.44
N VAL A 70 27.15 7.96 -22.76
CA VAL A 70 27.96 7.93 -21.52
C VAL A 70 27.18 7.29 -20.37
N ILE A 71 25.88 7.58 -20.30
CA ILE A 71 24.95 7.05 -19.31
C ILE A 71 23.70 6.49 -20.00
N ARG A 72 23.14 5.39 -19.51
CA ARG A 72 21.95 4.70 -20.04
C ARG A 72 21.17 3.98 -18.94
N ASN A 73 19.84 3.95 -19.04
CA ASN A 73 18.94 3.37 -18.02
C ASN A 73 19.32 3.70 -16.55
N PRO A 74 19.55 4.98 -16.20
CA PRO A 74 19.84 5.33 -14.81
C PRO A 74 18.61 5.07 -13.92
N ILE A 75 18.79 4.32 -12.84
CA ILE A 75 17.70 3.97 -11.90
C ILE A 75 17.84 4.59 -10.51
N ALA A 76 19.06 4.95 -10.13
CA ALA A 76 19.35 5.58 -8.85
C ALA A 76 20.71 6.26 -8.90
N CYS A 77 20.90 7.27 -8.07
CA CYS A 77 22.19 7.91 -7.90
C CYS A 77 22.48 8.28 -6.44
N ALA A 78 23.75 8.56 -6.14
CA ALA A 78 24.19 9.13 -4.88
C ALA A 78 25.43 9.99 -5.09
N TYR A 79 25.53 11.10 -4.36
CA TYR A 79 26.78 11.86 -4.26
C TYR A 79 27.67 11.27 -3.16
N ASP A 80 28.98 11.25 -3.41
CA ASP A 80 29.97 11.05 -2.35
C ASP A 80 30.46 12.39 -1.77
N SER A 81 31.29 12.31 -0.72
CA SER A 81 31.87 13.48 -0.07
C SER A 81 32.91 14.24 -0.92
N SER A 82 33.33 13.67 -2.04
CA SER A 82 34.25 14.24 -3.02
C SER A 82 33.49 14.88 -4.19
N GLY A 83 32.16 14.98 -4.11
CA GLY A 83 31.31 15.62 -5.11
C GLY A 83 31.13 14.79 -6.38
N GLN A 84 31.52 13.52 -6.39
CA GLN A 84 31.31 12.63 -7.53
C GLN A 84 29.90 12.04 -7.49
N LEU A 85 29.29 11.89 -8.67
CA LEU A 85 27.97 11.29 -8.81
C LEU A 85 28.10 9.82 -9.18
N TRP A 86 27.65 8.96 -8.29
CA TRP A 86 27.58 7.51 -8.51
C TRP A 86 26.21 7.16 -9.05
N VAL A 87 26.15 6.43 -10.16
CA VAL A 87 24.89 6.09 -10.84
C VAL A 87 24.78 4.59 -11.04
N ALA A 88 23.63 4.05 -10.64
CA ALA A 88 23.21 2.68 -10.95
C ALA A 88 22.52 2.65 -12.31
N GLU A 89 23.03 1.82 -13.22
CA GLU A 89 22.42 1.55 -14.52
C GLU A 89 21.80 0.16 -14.54
N ASN A 90 20.53 0.07 -14.93
CA ASN A 90 19.78 -1.17 -14.95
C ASN A 90 19.46 -1.61 -16.39
N TYR A 91 20.19 -2.62 -16.86
CA TYR A 91 19.99 -3.25 -18.16
C TYR A 91 19.20 -4.55 -18.05
N THR A 92 19.20 -5.17 -16.86
CA THR A 92 18.54 -6.46 -16.64
C THR A 92 17.03 -6.34 -16.63
N TYR A 93 16.45 -5.20 -16.24
CA TYR A 93 15.01 -4.97 -16.34
C TYR A 93 14.51 -5.18 -17.78
N ALA A 94 13.40 -5.87 -17.93
CA ALA A 94 12.86 -6.28 -19.22
C ALA A 94 11.34 -6.25 -19.26
N GLU A 95 10.82 -6.37 -20.48
CA GLU A 95 9.40 -6.51 -20.79
C GLU A 95 8.72 -7.62 -19.98
N ARG A 96 7.42 -7.52 -19.81
CA ARG A 96 6.63 -8.32 -18.86
C ARG A 96 6.81 -9.84 -18.97
N GLU A 97 7.10 -10.34 -20.16
CA GLU A 97 7.35 -11.75 -20.45
C GLU A 97 8.70 -12.23 -19.89
N ILE A 98 9.73 -11.39 -19.97
CA ILE A 98 11.09 -11.69 -19.53
C ILE A 98 11.34 -11.22 -18.09
N ARG A 99 10.84 -10.03 -17.74
CA ARG A 99 10.91 -9.33 -16.44
C ARG A 99 12.32 -8.90 -16.07
N PHE A 100 13.24 -9.85 -15.98
CA PHE A 100 14.67 -9.62 -15.82
C PHE A 100 15.43 -10.55 -16.77
N ASP A 101 16.16 -9.98 -17.74
CA ASP A 101 16.98 -10.74 -18.68
C ASP A 101 18.32 -11.12 -18.02
N PRO A 102 18.54 -12.41 -17.68
CA PRO A 102 19.79 -12.85 -17.04
C PRO A 102 21.00 -12.78 -17.97
N ASN A 103 20.81 -12.57 -19.28
CA ASN A 103 21.90 -12.42 -20.24
C ASN A 103 22.46 -10.98 -20.29
N GLN A 104 21.76 -10.03 -19.69
CA GLN A 104 22.27 -8.67 -19.48
C GLN A 104 23.04 -8.59 -18.16
N ARG A 105 23.78 -7.50 -17.95
CA ARG A 105 24.43 -7.17 -16.68
C ARG A 105 24.14 -5.73 -16.32
N ASP A 106 23.97 -5.47 -15.03
CA ASP A 106 23.84 -4.11 -14.50
C ASP A 106 25.21 -3.59 -14.07
N ARG A 107 25.35 -2.25 -13.97
CA ARG A 107 26.61 -1.64 -13.56
C ARG A 107 26.44 -0.38 -12.73
N VAL A 108 27.51 -0.01 -12.05
CA VAL A 108 27.67 1.26 -11.35
C VAL A 108 28.75 2.06 -12.05
N ILE A 109 28.42 3.31 -12.41
CA ILE A 109 29.36 4.26 -12.99
C ILE A 109 29.54 5.47 -12.07
N ILE A 110 30.68 6.15 -12.20
CA ILE A 110 31.04 7.36 -11.46
C ILE A 110 31.21 8.47 -12.48
N LEU A 111 30.49 9.56 -12.29
CA LEU A 111 30.54 10.76 -13.10
C LEU A 111 31.16 11.90 -12.30
N ARG A 112 32.03 12.69 -12.95
CA ARG A 112 32.68 13.84 -12.33
C ARG A 112 32.63 15.04 -13.25
N ASP A 113 32.17 16.14 -12.67
CA ASP A 113 32.29 17.51 -13.17
C ASP A 113 33.53 18.13 -12.52
N ASN A 114 34.54 18.43 -13.33
CA ASN A 114 35.85 18.86 -12.86
C ASN A 114 35.96 20.38 -12.73
N ASP A 115 35.21 21.13 -13.55
CA ASP A 115 35.32 22.57 -13.61
C ASP A 115 34.12 23.34 -13.00
N GLY A 116 33.06 22.62 -12.61
CA GLY A 116 31.86 23.14 -11.97
C GLY A 116 30.88 23.83 -12.92
N ASP A 117 30.99 23.58 -14.23
CA ASP A 117 30.07 24.11 -15.23
C ASP A 117 28.71 23.38 -15.26
N GLY A 118 28.62 22.24 -14.55
CA GLY A 118 27.44 21.40 -14.48
C GLY A 118 27.39 20.31 -15.54
N VAL A 119 28.51 19.97 -16.19
CA VAL A 119 28.67 18.89 -17.18
C VAL A 119 29.71 17.90 -16.68
N ALA A 120 29.41 16.60 -16.73
CA ALA A 120 30.40 15.59 -16.40
C ALA A 120 31.37 15.37 -17.57
N GLU A 121 32.67 15.60 -17.37
CA GLU A 121 33.69 15.35 -18.38
C GLU A 121 34.36 13.97 -18.21
N GLN A 122 34.21 13.36 -17.03
CA GLN A 122 34.76 12.03 -16.74
C GLN A 122 33.66 11.04 -16.38
N SER A 123 33.81 9.83 -16.91
CA SER A 123 33.01 8.66 -16.56
C SER A 123 33.92 7.46 -16.31
N ARG A 124 33.65 6.72 -15.24
CA ARG A 124 34.38 5.49 -14.87
C ARG A 124 33.39 4.40 -14.47
N VAL A 125 33.59 3.18 -14.96
CA VAL A 125 32.88 2.01 -14.46
C VAL A 125 33.52 1.55 -13.15
N PHE A 126 32.73 1.47 -12.07
CA PHE A 126 33.19 0.93 -10.78
C PHE A 126 33.00 -0.58 -10.69
N LEU A 127 31.82 -1.08 -11.11
CA LEU A 127 31.46 -2.50 -11.07
C LEU A 127 30.39 -2.80 -12.13
N ASP A 128 30.50 -3.90 -12.89
CA ASP A 128 29.63 -4.18 -14.04
C ASP A 128 29.12 -5.62 -14.18
N ASN A 129 29.23 -6.40 -13.11
CA ASN A 129 28.82 -7.79 -13.05
C ASN A 129 27.59 -8.01 -12.15
N LEU A 130 26.71 -7.00 -12.09
CA LEU A 130 25.55 -6.98 -11.21
C LEU A 130 24.29 -7.50 -11.93
N GLN A 131 23.28 -7.82 -11.14
CA GLN A 131 21.95 -8.25 -11.58
C GLN A 131 20.90 -7.60 -10.70
N ARG A 132 19.79 -7.16 -11.29
CA ARG A 132 18.65 -6.53 -10.61
C ARG A 132 19.06 -5.32 -9.74
N LEU A 133 19.99 -4.51 -10.21
CA LEU A 133 20.46 -3.34 -9.50
C LEU A 133 19.36 -2.27 -9.45
N THR A 134 18.87 -1.96 -8.26
CA THR A 134 17.78 -0.98 -8.05
C THR A 134 18.20 0.25 -7.27
N SER A 135 19.40 0.24 -6.68
CA SER A 135 19.91 1.38 -5.92
C SER A 135 21.42 1.35 -5.72
N VAL A 136 22.01 2.53 -5.63
CA VAL A 136 23.39 2.79 -5.18
C VAL A 136 23.40 3.85 -4.08
N GLU A 137 24.26 3.69 -3.08
CA GLU A 137 24.56 4.70 -2.06
C GLU A 137 26.02 4.54 -1.59
N VAL A 138 26.72 5.63 -1.25
CA VAL A 138 28.16 5.60 -0.93
C VAL A 138 28.40 5.94 0.53
N GLY A 139 29.31 5.27 1.22
CA GLY A 139 29.65 5.64 2.58
C GLY A 139 30.22 4.51 3.41
N LEU A 140 30.85 4.88 4.54
CA LEU A 140 31.51 3.96 5.46
C LEU A 140 32.62 3.12 4.78
N GLY A 141 33.37 3.75 3.86
CA GLY A 141 34.50 3.12 3.17
C GLY A 141 34.10 2.13 2.08
N GLY A 142 33.01 2.39 1.37
CA GLY A 142 32.57 1.57 0.24
C GLY A 142 31.22 2.00 -0.34
N VAL A 143 30.65 1.10 -1.14
CA VAL A 143 29.44 1.31 -1.94
C VAL A 143 28.38 0.29 -1.54
N TRP A 144 27.17 0.77 -1.24
CA TRP A 144 26.00 -0.02 -0.88
C TRP A 144 25.09 -0.18 -2.09
N LEU A 145 24.72 -1.41 -2.40
CA LEU A 145 23.93 -1.76 -3.58
C LEU A 145 22.69 -2.55 -3.18
N MET A 146 21.53 -2.15 -3.67
CA MET A 146 20.32 -2.97 -3.56
C MET A 146 20.15 -3.77 -4.85
N CYS A 147 20.39 -5.07 -4.74
CA CYS A 147 20.26 -6.05 -5.83
C CYS A 147 19.33 -7.18 -5.38
N PRO A 148 17.98 -6.98 -5.35
CA PRO A 148 17.05 -7.95 -4.79
C PRO A 148 17.28 -9.37 -5.34
N PRO A 149 17.41 -10.39 -4.46
CA PRO A 149 16.94 -10.39 -3.08
C PRO A 149 17.96 -9.94 -2.02
N ARG A 150 19.06 -9.28 -2.41
CA ARG A 150 20.19 -8.98 -1.53
C ARG A 150 20.50 -7.48 -1.40
N LEU A 151 20.87 -7.07 -0.19
CA LEU A 151 21.63 -5.86 0.06
C LEU A 151 23.12 -6.22 0.05
N LEU A 152 23.90 -5.54 -0.79
CA LEU A 152 25.33 -5.78 -0.95
C LEU A 152 26.14 -4.57 -0.47
N PHE A 153 27.36 -4.84 0.01
CA PHE A 153 28.39 -3.83 0.27
C PHE A 153 29.64 -4.17 -0.52
N VAL A 154 30.20 -3.19 -1.24
CA VAL A 154 31.44 -3.33 -1.99
C VAL A 154 32.49 -2.41 -1.34
N PRO A 155 33.56 -2.94 -0.74
CA PRO A 155 34.54 -2.12 -0.04
C PRO A 155 35.34 -1.25 -1.03
N ASP A 156 35.58 0.00 -0.63
CA ASP A 156 36.48 0.98 -1.24
C ASP A 156 37.06 1.84 -0.10
N ARG A 157 37.93 1.21 0.70
CA ARG A 157 38.48 1.76 1.94
C ARG A 157 39.66 2.68 1.69
N ASN A 158 40.35 2.48 0.57
CA ASN A 158 41.44 3.37 0.12
C ASN A 158 40.91 4.59 -0.66
N ASN A 159 39.61 4.61 -1.02
CA ASN A 159 38.94 5.71 -1.70
C ASN A 159 39.58 6.03 -3.06
N ASP A 160 40.00 4.98 -3.78
CA ASP A 160 40.63 5.07 -5.10
C ASP A 160 39.64 4.82 -6.25
N ASN A 161 38.35 4.71 -5.91
CA ASN A 161 37.24 4.43 -6.81
C ASN A 161 37.38 3.07 -7.51
N GLN A 162 37.93 2.07 -6.80
CA GLN A 162 37.99 0.66 -7.22
C GLN A 162 37.47 -0.25 -6.10
N PRO A 163 36.80 -1.35 -6.45
CA PRO A 163 36.48 -2.37 -5.47
C PRO A 163 37.75 -2.96 -4.84
N ASP A 164 37.89 -2.86 -3.52
CA ASP A 164 38.95 -3.52 -2.74
C ASP A 164 38.75 -5.05 -2.69
N GLY A 165 37.56 -5.53 -3.05
CA GLY A 165 37.17 -6.93 -2.98
C GLY A 165 35.81 -7.21 -3.60
N PRO A 166 35.37 -8.48 -3.60
CA PRO A 166 34.06 -8.87 -4.13
C PRO A 166 32.91 -8.28 -3.29
N PRO A 167 31.70 -8.14 -3.87
CA PRO A 167 30.53 -7.73 -3.11
C PRO A 167 30.22 -8.65 -1.93
N GLU A 168 30.07 -8.07 -0.74
CA GLU A 168 29.67 -8.75 0.49
C GLU A 168 28.15 -8.72 0.63
N VAL A 169 27.53 -9.86 0.98
CA VAL A 169 26.08 -9.91 1.24
C VAL A 169 25.82 -9.45 2.67
N MET A 170 25.10 -8.33 2.83
CA MET A 170 24.79 -7.74 4.13
C MET A 170 23.43 -8.20 4.66
N LEU A 171 22.44 -8.28 3.76
CA LEU A 171 21.11 -8.81 4.03
C LEU A 171 20.62 -9.62 2.82
N GLU A 172 19.76 -10.60 3.09
CA GLU A 172 19.04 -11.38 2.09
C GLU A 172 17.56 -11.56 2.50
N GLY A 173 16.74 -12.05 1.55
CA GLY A 173 15.32 -12.31 1.78
C GLY A 173 14.38 -11.21 1.26
N PHE A 174 14.88 -10.26 0.47
CA PHE A 174 14.05 -9.33 -0.32
C PHE A 174 13.52 -9.99 -1.59
N ASP A 175 12.81 -11.12 -1.41
CA ASP A 175 12.44 -12.00 -2.51
C ASP A 175 11.61 -11.27 -3.58
N VAL A 176 11.97 -11.52 -4.83
CA VAL A 176 11.23 -11.06 -6.01
C VAL A 176 10.32 -12.22 -6.42
N PRO A 177 8.99 -12.13 -6.22
CA PRO A 177 8.10 -13.20 -6.67
C PRO A 177 8.27 -13.40 -8.17
N MET A 178 8.17 -14.65 -8.62
CA MET A 178 8.28 -14.97 -10.05
C MET A 178 7.36 -14.08 -10.87
N ASP A 179 6.10 -13.92 -10.47
CA ASP A 179 5.07 -13.15 -11.18
C ASP A 179 5.24 -11.63 -11.13
N SER A 180 6.19 -11.13 -10.33
CA SER A 180 6.42 -9.69 -10.16
C SER A 180 7.50 -9.19 -11.11
N HIS A 181 7.21 -8.07 -11.78
CA HIS A 181 8.18 -7.35 -12.62
C HIS A 181 8.43 -5.92 -12.11
N HIS A 182 7.71 -5.44 -11.08
CA HIS A 182 7.91 -4.13 -10.45
C HIS A 182 7.60 -4.22 -8.94
N ASN A 183 7.61 -3.11 -8.19
CA ASN A 183 7.37 -3.04 -6.73
C ASN A 183 8.40 -3.78 -5.85
N LEU A 184 9.68 -3.65 -6.19
CA LEU A 184 10.78 -4.35 -5.53
C LEU A 184 11.47 -3.49 -4.47
N ALA A 185 12.32 -4.10 -3.65
CA ALA A 185 13.15 -3.37 -2.72
C ALA A 185 14.12 -2.44 -3.46
N ASN A 186 14.20 -1.17 -3.04
CA ASN A 186 14.94 -0.12 -3.76
C ASN A 186 15.29 1.08 -2.84
N GLY A 187 15.98 2.07 -3.41
CA GLY A 187 16.01 3.44 -2.85
C GLY A 187 16.83 3.64 -1.59
N LEU A 188 18.09 3.20 -1.59
CA LEU A 188 19.02 3.38 -0.49
C LEU A 188 19.31 4.87 -0.25
N ARG A 189 19.21 5.30 1.01
CA ARG A 189 19.60 6.64 1.48
C ARG A 189 20.13 6.59 2.91
N TRP A 190 21.09 7.44 3.25
CA TRP A 190 21.50 7.63 4.64
C TRP A 190 20.52 8.55 5.37
N GLY A 191 19.97 8.06 6.47
CA GLY A 191 19.18 8.89 7.37
C GLY A 191 20.06 9.81 8.21
N PRO A 192 19.47 10.88 8.79
CA PRO A 192 20.21 11.80 9.65
C PRO A 192 20.79 11.09 10.89
N ASP A 193 20.15 10.03 11.35
CA ASP A 193 20.57 9.20 12.49
C ASP A 193 21.79 8.31 12.19
N GLY A 194 22.28 8.25 10.95
CA GLY A 194 23.42 7.42 10.55
C GLY A 194 23.06 5.98 10.17
N TRP A 195 21.77 5.64 10.11
CA TRP A 195 21.31 4.35 9.57
C TRP A 195 21.19 4.42 8.04
N LEU A 196 21.34 3.27 7.37
CA LEU A 196 21.04 3.13 5.95
C LEU A 196 19.56 2.75 5.78
N TYR A 197 18.79 3.55 5.07
CA TYR A 197 17.37 3.33 4.82
C TYR A 197 17.15 2.76 3.44
N GLY A 198 16.04 2.05 3.26
CA GLY A 198 15.52 1.68 1.97
C GLY A 198 14.04 1.37 2.02
N ARG A 199 13.49 0.97 0.88
CA ARG A 199 12.05 0.79 0.66
C ARG A 199 11.75 -0.62 0.14
N SER A 200 10.52 -1.08 0.27
CA SER A 200 10.02 -2.29 -0.38
C SER A 200 8.55 -2.15 -0.78
N GLY A 201 8.17 -2.65 -1.95
CA GLY A 201 6.79 -2.63 -2.45
C GLY A 201 5.96 -3.83 -1.99
N ALA A 202 4.66 -3.80 -2.30
CA ALA A 202 3.69 -4.83 -1.91
C ALA A 202 3.99 -6.20 -2.50
N SER A 203 4.60 -6.24 -3.68
CA SER A 203 4.95 -7.50 -4.35
C SER A 203 6.14 -8.20 -3.66
N ALA A 204 7.02 -7.47 -2.97
CA ALA A 204 8.18 -8.04 -2.29
C ALA A 204 7.88 -8.29 -0.80
N PHE A 205 6.99 -9.25 -0.51
CA PHE A 205 6.90 -9.80 0.85
C PHE A 205 8.23 -10.45 1.18
N ALA A 206 8.94 -9.88 2.14
CA ALA A 206 10.31 -10.20 2.44
C ALA A 206 10.43 -10.83 3.82
N ARG A 207 11.27 -11.85 3.94
CA ARG A 207 11.71 -12.40 5.23
C ARG A 207 13.19 -12.11 5.34
N VAL A 208 13.51 -10.92 5.83
CA VAL A 208 14.86 -10.36 5.77
C VAL A 208 15.71 -10.89 6.91
N ARG A 209 16.91 -11.36 6.59
CA ARG A 209 17.92 -11.79 7.57
C ARG A 209 19.32 -11.47 7.07
N ARG A 210 20.30 -11.56 7.97
CA ARG A 210 21.70 -11.62 7.56
C ARG A 210 22.06 -13.03 7.08
N PRO A 211 23.09 -13.18 6.22
CA PRO A 211 23.52 -14.50 5.75
C PRO A 211 23.96 -15.46 6.85
N ASP A 212 24.48 -14.94 7.97
CA ASP A 212 24.92 -15.73 9.13
C ASP A 212 23.75 -16.22 10.02
N GLN A 213 22.52 -15.77 9.77
CA GLN A 213 21.35 -16.12 10.58
C GLN A 213 20.53 -17.25 9.96
N ILE A 214 19.84 -18.03 10.81
CA ILE A 214 18.94 -19.09 10.35
C ILE A 214 17.59 -18.51 9.87
N ALA A 215 16.85 -19.28 9.08
CA ALA A 215 15.59 -18.81 8.47
C ALA A 215 14.53 -18.38 9.49
N SER A 216 14.49 -18.96 10.70
CA SER A 216 13.55 -18.58 11.77
C SER A 216 13.82 -17.21 12.38
N ASP A 217 15.03 -16.67 12.20
CA ASP A 217 15.41 -15.33 12.68
C ASP A 217 14.97 -14.22 11.71
N ALA A 218 14.47 -14.61 10.53
CA ALA A 218 14.09 -13.67 9.49
C ALA A 218 12.92 -12.78 9.92
N ILE A 219 13.11 -11.48 9.71
CA ILE A 219 12.17 -10.44 10.10
C ILE A 219 11.22 -10.18 8.93
N PRO A 220 9.90 -10.34 9.11
CA PRO A 220 8.95 -10.15 8.03
C PRO A 220 8.77 -8.65 7.69
N LEU A 221 8.66 -8.36 6.39
CA LEU A 221 8.37 -7.06 5.83
C LEU A 221 7.33 -7.24 4.70
N ALA A 222 6.22 -6.51 4.77
CA ALA A 222 5.11 -6.63 3.82
C ALA A 222 4.83 -5.27 3.16
N GLY A 223 5.75 -4.84 2.30
CA GLY A 223 5.89 -3.44 1.88
C GLY A 223 6.33 -2.55 3.06
N GLY A 224 7.03 -1.46 2.79
CA GLY A 224 7.36 -0.46 3.82
C GLY A 224 8.65 0.31 3.61
N ILE A 225 8.97 1.14 4.59
CA ILE A 225 10.31 1.71 4.80
C ILE A 225 11.03 0.85 5.82
N TRP A 226 12.30 0.54 5.57
CA TRP A 226 13.16 -0.22 6.46
C TRP A 226 14.51 0.48 6.63
N ARG A 227 15.26 0.12 7.67
CA ARG A 227 16.63 0.58 7.90
C ARG A 227 17.56 -0.54 8.34
N TYR A 228 18.84 -0.37 8.07
CA TYR A 228 19.92 -1.25 8.46
C TYR A 228 21.03 -0.44 9.14
N HIS A 229 21.51 -0.92 10.29
CA HIS A 229 22.63 -0.31 11.00
C HIS A 229 23.92 -1.05 10.62
N PRO A 230 24.85 -0.42 9.88
CA PRO A 230 26.03 -1.10 9.36
C PRO A 230 26.94 -1.69 10.44
N LEU A 231 27.15 -0.97 11.56
CA LEU A 231 28.00 -1.45 12.66
C LEU A 231 27.33 -2.52 13.53
N ARG A 232 26.15 -2.21 14.07
CA ARG A 232 25.39 -3.15 14.92
C ARG A 232 24.85 -4.35 14.14
N LYS A 233 24.85 -4.28 12.80
CA LYS A 233 24.27 -5.27 11.88
C LYS A 233 22.82 -5.60 12.23
N VAL A 234 22.03 -4.58 12.54
CA VAL A 234 20.61 -4.68 12.91
C VAL A 234 19.76 -4.23 11.73
N PHE A 235 18.80 -5.07 11.33
CA PHE A 235 17.76 -4.72 10.37
C PHE A 235 16.44 -4.43 11.10
N GLU A 236 15.74 -3.39 10.66
CA GLU A 236 14.48 -2.96 11.23
C GLU A 236 13.51 -2.43 10.17
N PRO A 237 12.33 -3.06 10.01
CA PRO A 237 11.19 -2.44 9.35
C PRO A 237 10.63 -1.29 10.20
N LEU A 238 10.40 -0.13 9.59
CA LEU A 238 9.88 1.05 10.30
C LEU A 238 8.38 1.18 10.11
N CYS A 239 7.86 1.04 8.91
CA CYS A 239 6.43 1.05 8.65
C CYS A 239 6.09 0.01 7.60
N HIS A 240 4.80 -0.29 7.46
CA HIS A 240 4.32 -1.37 6.60
C HIS A 240 3.17 -0.94 5.69
N GLY A 241 2.97 -1.65 4.58
CA GLY A 241 1.76 -1.50 3.76
C GLY A 241 1.86 -0.55 2.56
N THR A 242 3.07 -0.22 2.12
CA THR A 242 3.28 0.51 0.87
C THR A 242 3.06 -0.40 -0.34
N THR A 243 2.59 0.18 -1.45
CA THR A 243 2.36 -0.55 -2.71
C THR A 243 3.59 -0.48 -3.61
N ASN A 244 4.01 0.72 -3.99
CA ASN A 244 5.18 0.94 -4.83
C ASN A 244 5.90 2.23 -4.40
N PRO A 245 6.64 2.19 -3.28
CA PRO A 245 7.31 3.37 -2.75
C PRO A 245 8.60 3.67 -3.53
N TRP A 246 8.66 4.84 -4.17
CA TRP A 246 9.75 5.26 -5.07
C TRP A 246 10.39 6.62 -4.75
N GLY A 247 10.31 7.09 -3.52
CA GLY A 247 11.01 8.32 -3.10
C GLY A 247 10.92 8.43 -1.60
N HIS A 248 11.99 8.85 -0.91
CA HIS A 248 11.91 9.26 0.49
C HIS A 248 13.03 10.23 0.84
N ASP A 249 12.76 11.18 1.73
CA ASP A 249 13.76 12.13 2.26
C ASP A 249 13.30 12.69 3.62
N TRP A 250 14.17 13.47 4.27
CA TRP A 250 13.97 14.08 5.57
C TRP A 250 13.92 15.60 5.50
N ASP A 251 13.04 16.20 6.30
CA ASP A 251 13.03 17.65 6.51
C ASP A 251 14.20 18.11 7.40
N ALA A 252 14.31 19.42 7.61
CA ALA A 252 15.35 20.02 8.45
C ALA A 252 15.25 19.62 9.94
N ARG A 253 14.11 19.07 10.37
CA ARG A 253 13.89 18.55 11.73
C ARG A 253 14.09 17.04 11.81
N GLY A 254 14.40 16.38 10.70
CA GLY A 254 14.62 14.93 10.62
C GLY A 254 13.33 14.11 10.58
N GLU A 255 12.19 14.70 10.24
CA GLU A 255 10.97 13.94 9.94
C GLU A 255 11.06 13.36 8.53
N CYS A 256 10.77 12.07 8.38
CA CYS A 256 10.89 11.35 7.11
C CYS A 256 9.55 11.27 6.38
N PHE A 257 9.58 11.54 5.09
CA PHE A 257 8.43 11.43 4.19
C PHE A 257 8.78 10.54 3.02
N PHE A 258 7.80 9.82 2.50
CA PHE A 258 7.99 8.98 1.33
C PHE A 258 6.81 9.07 0.37
N VAL A 259 7.13 8.92 -0.92
CA VAL A 259 6.11 8.83 -1.95
C VAL A 259 5.78 7.38 -2.26
N ASN A 260 4.52 7.13 -2.56
CA ASN A 260 3.99 5.82 -2.85
C ASN A 260 3.03 5.93 -4.04
N THR A 261 3.14 5.03 -5.00
CA THR A 261 2.29 5.04 -6.19
C THR A 261 1.01 4.23 -5.93
N VAL A 262 -0.10 4.59 -6.60
CA VAL A 262 -1.44 3.93 -6.58
C VAL A 262 -2.37 4.34 -5.43
N ASN A 263 -1.98 4.18 -4.16
CA ASN A 263 -2.88 4.29 -3.00
C ASN A 263 -2.67 5.57 -2.16
N GLY A 264 -2.22 6.64 -2.79
CA GLY A 264 -1.94 7.95 -2.18
C GLY A 264 -0.49 8.31 -2.37
N HIS A 265 -0.22 9.51 -2.86
CA HIS A 265 1.10 9.89 -3.37
C HIS A 265 2.12 10.16 -2.25
N LEU A 266 1.70 10.61 -1.06
CA LEU A 266 2.62 11.01 0.03
C LEU A 266 2.23 10.48 1.41
N TRP A 267 3.24 10.10 2.20
CA TRP A 267 3.10 9.52 3.52
C TRP A 267 4.14 10.07 4.50
N HIS A 268 3.73 10.29 5.76
CA HIS A 268 4.64 10.56 6.89
C HIS A 268 5.12 9.23 7.49
N MET A 269 6.42 9.01 7.55
CA MET A 269 6.99 7.77 8.10
C MET A 269 6.95 7.82 9.63
N ILE A 270 6.10 6.96 10.20
CA ILE A 270 5.98 6.78 11.65
C ILE A 270 6.44 5.35 12.00
N PRO A 271 7.50 5.17 12.82
CA PRO A 271 7.96 3.84 13.21
C PRO A 271 6.88 3.03 13.94
N GLY A 272 6.71 1.76 13.59
CA GLY A 272 5.59 0.90 14.01
C GLY A 272 4.28 1.14 13.25
N GLY A 273 4.26 2.02 12.25
CA GLY A 273 3.05 2.40 11.52
C GLY A 273 2.59 1.35 10.50
N HIS A 274 1.27 1.14 10.42
CA HIS A 274 0.63 0.29 9.41
C HIS A 274 -0.19 1.15 8.43
N CYS A 275 0.29 1.34 7.22
CA CYS A 275 -0.32 2.17 6.17
C CYS A 275 -1.47 1.43 5.45
N ARG A 276 -2.44 2.19 4.92
CA ARG A 276 -3.57 1.65 4.15
C ARG A 276 -3.07 0.95 2.89
N ARG A 277 -3.59 -0.25 2.64
CA ARG A 277 -3.30 -1.08 1.47
C ARG A 277 -4.54 -1.12 0.57
N PRO A 278 -4.41 -1.03 -0.76
CA PRO A 278 -5.57 -0.97 -1.64
C PRO A 278 -6.27 -2.33 -1.80
N HIS A 279 -5.52 -3.44 -1.74
CA HIS A 279 -6.03 -4.76 -2.17
C HIS A 279 -5.70 -5.93 -1.22
N THR A 280 -4.99 -5.68 -0.11
CA THR A 280 -4.64 -6.73 0.86
C THR A 280 -4.95 -6.32 2.28
N VAL A 281 -5.28 -7.30 3.11
CA VAL A 281 -5.38 -7.12 4.55
C VAL A 281 -4.01 -6.95 5.18
N SER A 282 -3.94 -6.27 6.32
CA SER A 282 -2.74 -6.27 7.15
C SER A 282 -2.34 -7.72 7.51
N PRO A 283 -1.04 -8.08 7.46
CA PRO A 283 -0.56 -9.36 7.95
C PRO A 283 -0.88 -9.59 9.44
N ASN A 284 -0.98 -8.50 10.21
CA ASN A 284 -1.49 -8.52 11.56
C ASN A 284 -3.01 -8.23 11.56
N PRO A 285 -3.86 -9.21 11.91
CA PRO A 285 -5.32 -9.05 11.91
C PRO A 285 -5.83 -8.10 13.00
N LEU A 286 -5.00 -7.77 13.99
CA LEU A 286 -5.34 -6.84 15.06
C LEU A 286 -5.09 -5.37 14.67
N VAL A 287 -4.61 -5.10 13.46
CA VAL A 287 -4.61 -3.75 12.87
C VAL A 287 -6.02 -3.45 12.37
N TYR A 288 -6.85 -2.89 13.26
CA TYR A 288 -8.25 -2.63 12.94
C TYR A 288 -8.47 -1.45 12.01
N GLU A 289 -7.63 -0.43 12.12
CA GLU A 289 -7.59 0.71 11.19
C GLU A 289 -6.16 1.04 10.83
N PRO A 290 -5.84 1.23 9.53
CA PRO A 290 -4.52 1.67 9.08
C PRO A 290 -4.35 3.19 9.15
N LEU A 291 -3.11 3.66 9.05
CA LEU A 291 -2.76 5.05 8.76
C LEU A 291 -3.16 5.41 7.32
N GLU A 292 -3.53 6.67 7.11
CA GLU A 292 -3.91 7.23 5.80
C GLU A 292 -2.75 8.01 5.18
N MET A 293 -2.90 8.35 3.89
CA MET A 293 -1.96 9.23 3.22
C MET A 293 -1.88 10.59 3.92
N ALA A 294 -0.70 11.20 3.86
CA ALA A 294 -0.40 12.49 4.48
C ALA A 294 -0.53 13.64 3.46
N ALA A 295 -1.59 13.62 2.64
CA ALA A 295 -1.90 14.65 1.65
C ALA A 295 -3.41 14.91 1.59
N ASP A 296 -3.82 16.13 1.21
CA ASP A 296 -5.23 16.52 1.09
C ASP A 296 -5.79 16.41 -0.33
N HIS A 297 -4.97 15.95 -1.28
CA HIS A 297 -5.30 15.90 -2.69
C HIS A 297 -4.70 14.66 -3.38
N TRP A 298 -5.09 14.48 -4.64
CA TRP A 298 -4.60 13.44 -5.52
C TRP A 298 -4.11 14.09 -6.81
N HIS A 299 -2.98 13.62 -7.35
CA HIS A 299 -2.47 14.10 -8.63
C HIS A 299 -3.17 13.49 -9.87
N PHE A 300 -4.27 12.78 -9.63
CA PHE A 300 -5.09 12.14 -10.65
C PHE A 300 -6.56 12.14 -10.26
N ASP A 301 -7.42 11.99 -11.25
CA ASP A 301 -8.86 11.96 -11.05
C ASP A 301 -9.29 10.59 -10.50
N THR A 302 -9.60 10.54 -9.20
CA THR A 302 -10.04 9.33 -8.50
C THR A 302 -11.46 8.90 -8.87
N GLY A 303 -12.22 9.75 -9.56
CA GLY A 303 -13.55 9.45 -10.10
C GLY A 303 -13.51 8.85 -11.52
N ARG A 304 -12.33 8.74 -12.12
CA ARG A 304 -12.12 8.14 -13.45
C ARG A 304 -11.39 6.81 -13.36
N GLY A 305 -11.60 5.96 -14.35
CA GLY A 305 -10.94 4.65 -14.37
C GLY A 305 -9.45 4.74 -14.74
N TRP A 306 -8.72 3.67 -14.40
CA TRP A 306 -7.25 3.60 -14.29
C TRP A 306 -6.44 4.16 -15.48
N THR A 307 -6.90 3.96 -16.72
CA THR A 307 -6.18 4.48 -17.90
C THR A 307 -6.48 5.96 -18.14
N SER A 308 -7.72 6.38 -17.93
CA SER A 308 -8.13 7.77 -18.16
C SER A 308 -7.69 8.74 -17.06
N SER A 309 -7.25 8.21 -15.90
CA SER A 309 -6.74 9.02 -14.79
C SER A 309 -5.25 9.39 -14.95
N ARG A 310 -4.60 8.97 -16.05
CA ARG A 310 -3.16 9.22 -16.33
C ARG A 310 -2.87 9.93 -17.65
N ASP A 311 -3.87 10.49 -18.33
CA ASP A 311 -3.65 11.15 -19.63
C ASP A 311 -2.84 12.45 -19.45
N ALA A 312 -1.64 12.50 -20.05
CA ALA A 312 -0.67 13.62 -19.99
C ALA A 312 -1.13 14.94 -20.69
N GLY A 313 -2.40 15.01 -21.08
CA GLY A 313 -3.06 16.18 -21.65
C GLY A 313 -4.58 16.21 -21.39
N GLY A 314 -5.07 15.35 -20.49
CA GLY A 314 -6.47 15.27 -20.06
C GLY A 314 -6.72 15.93 -18.70
N GLY A 315 -7.83 15.56 -18.03
CA GLY A 315 -8.20 16.12 -16.72
C GLY A 315 -7.16 15.90 -15.61
N SER A 316 -6.32 14.86 -15.71
CA SER A 316 -5.23 14.57 -14.77
C SER A 316 -4.07 15.55 -14.85
N ASP A 317 -3.82 16.17 -16.01
CA ASP A 317 -2.73 17.15 -16.19
C ASP A 317 -2.95 18.39 -15.30
N GLY A 318 -4.21 18.77 -15.06
CA GLY A 318 -4.61 19.84 -14.15
C GLY A 318 -4.58 19.47 -12.65
N LEU A 319 -4.45 18.19 -12.32
CA LEU A 319 -4.37 17.69 -10.93
C LEU A 319 -2.92 17.45 -10.49
N GLY A 320 -1.98 17.37 -11.42
CA GLY A 320 -0.55 17.10 -11.12
C GLY A 320 0.06 15.98 -11.95
N GLY A 321 -0.69 15.38 -12.87
CA GLY A 321 -0.13 14.59 -13.98
C GLY A 321 -0.51 13.12 -14.02
N GLY A 322 -0.89 12.50 -12.91
CA GLY A 322 -1.25 11.07 -12.85
C GLY A 322 -0.88 10.40 -11.53
N HIS A 323 -1.05 9.08 -11.46
CA HIS A 323 -0.90 8.30 -10.21
C HIS A 323 0.52 7.77 -9.92
N ALA A 324 1.47 7.89 -10.86
CA ALA A 324 2.80 7.30 -10.75
C ALA A 324 3.87 8.34 -10.39
N HIS A 325 4.39 8.21 -9.16
CA HIS A 325 5.33 9.13 -8.53
C HIS A 325 6.65 8.43 -8.22
N SER A 326 7.74 9.14 -8.43
CA SER A 326 9.12 8.67 -8.27
C SER A 326 10.03 9.80 -7.82
N GLY A 327 11.12 9.44 -7.14
CA GLY A 327 11.99 10.37 -6.46
C GLY A 327 11.27 11.15 -5.35
N ALA A 328 12.02 11.52 -4.32
CA ALA A 328 11.56 12.51 -3.36
C ALA A 328 12.77 13.27 -2.82
N LEU A 329 12.68 14.59 -2.82
CA LEU A 329 13.66 15.49 -2.23
C LEU A 329 12.92 16.54 -1.42
N ILE A 330 13.36 16.81 -0.20
CA ILE A 330 12.95 17.99 0.54
C ILE A 330 14.08 18.99 0.39
N TYR A 331 13.86 20.02 -0.44
CA TYR A 331 14.95 20.91 -0.85
C TYR A 331 15.46 21.76 0.33
N GLN A 332 16.71 21.59 0.73
CA GLN A 332 17.32 22.33 1.84
C GLN A 332 18.51 23.18 1.42
N GLY A 333 18.83 23.16 0.12
CA GLY A 333 19.84 24.02 -0.49
C GLY A 333 19.46 25.51 -0.54
N THR A 334 20.45 26.33 -0.88
CA THR A 334 20.31 27.80 -0.96
C THR A 334 20.41 28.34 -2.38
N MET A 335 20.57 27.48 -3.38
CA MET A 335 20.73 27.89 -4.78
C MET A 335 19.40 28.27 -5.43
N TRP A 336 18.32 27.54 -5.14
CA TRP A 336 17.00 27.81 -5.68
C TRP A 336 16.27 28.92 -4.91
N PRO A 337 15.18 29.49 -5.47
CA PRO A 337 14.37 30.47 -4.78
C PRO A 337 13.96 30.03 -3.38
N ARG A 338 14.04 30.95 -2.41
CA ARG A 338 13.75 30.68 -0.99
C ARG A 338 12.37 30.04 -0.76
N LEU A 339 11.39 30.33 -1.62
CA LEU A 339 10.04 29.75 -1.54
C LEU A 339 10.02 28.22 -1.72
N LEU A 340 11.03 27.63 -2.37
CA LEU A 340 11.16 26.19 -2.56
C LEU A 340 11.91 25.49 -1.42
N GLN A 341 12.53 26.24 -0.49
CA GLN A 341 13.21 25.64 0.66
C GLN A 341 12.21 24.99 1.61
N GLY A 342 12.49 23.74 1.99
CA GLY A 342 11.61 22.90 2.80
C GLY A 342 10.42 22.32 2.04
N ARG A 343 10.29 22.56 0.72
CA ARG A 343 9.27 21.92 -0.10
C ARG A 343 9.70 20.52 -0.48
N LEU A 344 8.74 19.61 -0.47
CA LEU A 344 8.93 18.27 -0.99
C LEU A 344 8.67 18.28 -2.49
N LEU A 345 9.59 17.68 -3.24
CA LEU A 345 9.57 17.58 -4.70
C LEU A 345 9.48 16.11 -5.08
N THR A 346 8.61 15.77 -6.02
CA THR A 346 8.50 14.40 -6.56
C THR A 346 8.25 14.43 -8.06
N LEU A 347 8.76 13.44 -8.79
CA LEU A 347 8.59 13.32 -10.24
C LEU A 347 7.28 12.58 -10.52
N ASN A 348 6.54 13.04 -11.53
CA ASN A 348 5.35 12.37 -12.03
C ASN A 348 5.60 11.88 -13.46
N PHE A 349 5.58 10.56 -13.65
CA PHE A 349 5.87 9.93 -14.95
C PHE A 349 4.89 10.37 -16.03
N HIS A 350 3.60 10.33 -15.71
CA HIS A 350 2.53 10.62 -16.66
C HIS A 350 2.51 12.11 -17.01
N GLY A 351 2.60 12.97 -16.00
CA GLY A 351 2.62 14.42 -16.18
C GLY A 351 3.92 14.98 -16.73
N ARG A 352 4.99 14.17 -16.80
CA ARG A 352 6.36 14.52 -17.20
C ARG A 352 6.83 15.79 -16.49
N ARG A 353 6.70 15.80 -15.16
CA ARG A 353 6.88 17.01 -14.35
C ARG A 353 7.43 16.74 -12.96
N VAL A 354 7.78 17.81 -12.25
CA VAL A 354 8.08 17.81 -10.82
C VAL A 354 6.92 18.45 -10.06
N ASN A 355 6.22 17.66 -9.26
CA ASN A 355 5.22 18.15 -8.30
C ASN A 355 5.90 18.80 -7.09
N VAL A 356 5.22 19.77 -6.49
CA VAL A 356 5.70 20.51 -5.31
C VAL A 356 4.67 20.43 -4.20
N GLU A 357 5.11 19.95 -3.05
CA GLU A 357 4.30 19.77 -1.87
C GLU A 357 4.79 20.63 -0.70
N ASN A 358 3.86 21.37 -0.11
CA ASN A 358 4.09 22.08 1.15
C ASN A 358 3.66 21.21 2.34
N LEU A 359 4.62 20.81 3.17
CA LEU A 359 4.40 19.99 4.35
C LEU A 359 3.95 20.87 5.53
N ALA A 360 2.66 20.83 5.85
CA ALA A 360 2.08 21.57 6.97
C ALA A 360 1.81 20.66 8.17
N ARG A 361 2.01 21.18 9.39
CA ARG A 361 1.61 20.49 10.63
C ARG A 361 0.09 20.33 10.69
N GLN A 362 -0.39 19.12 10.99
CA GLN A 362 -1.81 18.87 11.27
C GLN A 362 -1.94 17.82 12.39
N GLY A 363 -2.50 18.24 13.52
CA GLY A 363 -2.53 17.41 14.73
C GLY A 363 -1.12 16.97 15.12
N SER A 364 -0.94 15.68 15.34
CA SER A 364 0.33 15.05 15.67
C SER A 364 1.25 14.80 14.47
N GLY A 365 0.73 14.84 13.24
CA GLY A 365 1.45 14.51 12.01
C GLY A 365 1.53 15.69 11.04
N PHE A 366 1.51 15.38 9.75
CA PHE A 366 1.61 16.36 8.67
C PHE A 366 0.58 16.11 7.57
N ILE A 367 0.33 17.16 6.80
CA ILE A 367 -0.47 17.13 5.58
C ILE A 367 0.28 17.89 4.48
N ALA A 368 0.45 17.27 3.31
CA ALA A 368 0.93 17.93 2.11
C ALA A 368 -0.20 18.67 1.41
N ARG A 369 0.14 19.86 0.94
CA ARG A 369 -0.69 20.72 0.11
C ARG A 369 0.04 20.97 -1.20
N HIS A 370 -0.65 20.72 -2.31
CA HIS A 370 -0.11 20.94 -3.64
C HIS A 370 0.18 22.43 -3.86
N GLU A 371 1.39 22.73 -4.30
CA GLU A 371 1.82 24.04 -4.81
C GLU A 371 2.09 23.95 -6.31
N PRO A 372 2.19 25.09 -7.03
CA PRO A 372 2.47 25.07 -8.46
C PRO A 372 3.73 24.26 -8.81
N ASP A 373 3.57 23.30 -9.73
CA ASP A 373 4.64 22.46 -10.25
C ASP A 373 5.78 23.31 -10.85
N ILE A 374 7.04 22.93 -10.62
CA ILE A 374 8.21 23.76 -10.96
C ILE A 374 8.94 23.34 -12.23
N LEU A 375 8.60 22.21 -12.81
CA LEU A 375 9.30 21.72 -13.99
C LEU A 375 8.38 20.84 -14.83
N ARG A 376 8.35 21.07 -16.14
CA ARG A 376 7.65 20.21 -17.11
C ARG A 376 8.53 19.92 -18.32
N ALA A 377 8.64 18.65 -18.69
CA ALA A 377 9.40 18.19 -19.85
C ALA A 377 8.53 18.20 -21.11
N ALA A 378 9.09 18.66 -22.23
CA ALA A 378 8.45 18.55 -23.54
C ALA A 378 8.68 17.19 -24.22
N ASP A 379 9.80 16.53 -23.90
CA ASP A 379 10.19 15.26 -24.49
C ASP A 379 9.21 14.15 -24.06
N PRO A 380 8.54 13.44 -25.00
CA PRO A 380 7.68 12.30 -24.66
C PRO A 380 8.43 11.14 -24.00
N PHE A 381 9.75 11.02 -24.23
CA PHE A 381 10.59 10.01 -23.60
C PHE A 381 10.94 10.31 -22.14
N PHE A 382 10.68 11.52 -21.63
CA PHE A 382 11.06 11.85 -20.26
C PHE A 382 10.38 10.93 -19.23
N ARG A 383 11.18 10.22 -18.45
CA ARG A 383 10.79 9.31 -17.36
C ARG A 383 11.68 9.59 -16.16
N GLY A 384 11.36 10.65 -15.42
CA GLY A 384 12.13 11.06 -14.25
C GLY A 384 12.07 10.02 -13.12
N ILE A 385 13.19 9.44 -12.70
CA ILE A 385 13.24 8.36 -11.69
C ILE A 385 13.62 8.86 -10.29
N ASP A 386 14.59 9.76 -10.21
CA ASP A 386 15.19 10.18 -8.94
C ASP A 386 15.61 11.64 -9.03
N LEU A 387 15.65 12.31 -7.88
CA LEU A 387 16.17 13.66 -7.76
C LEU A 387 17.06 13.79 -6.53
N VAL A 388 18.21 14.43 -6.69
CA VAL A 388 19.22 14.56 -5.62
C VAL A 388 19.79 15.97 -5.59
N GLU A 389 19.90 16.53 -4.39
CA GLU A 389 20.63 17.79 -4.16
C GLU A 389 22.14 17.54 -4.24
N GLY A 390 22.82 18.33 -5.08
CA GLY A 390 24.26 18.32 -5.24
C GLY A 390 24.99 19.27 -4.29
N PRO A 391 26.34 19.19 -4.25
CA PRO A 391 27.17 19.97 -3.33
C PRO A 391 27.06 21.49 -3.47
N ASP A 392 26.68 21.97 -4.65
CA ASP A 392 26.48 23.37 -4.97
C ASP A 392 25.04 23.84 -4.68
N GLY A 393 24.16 22.93 -4.24
CA GLY A 393 22.73 23.18 -4.02
C GLY A 393 21.87 23.11 -5.29
N ALA A 394 22.44 22.71 -6.43
CA ALA A 394 21.67 22.35 -7.61
C ALA A 394 20.95 21.02 -7.39
N VAL A 395 19.89 20.75 -8.16
CA VAL A 395 19.22 19.45 -8.14
C VAL A 395 19.48 18.73 -9.44
N LEU A 396 19.94 17.49 -9.36
CA LEU A 396 20.01 16.59 -10.48
C LEU A 396 18.71 15.79 -10.60
N ILE A 397 18.25 15.58 -11.83
CA ILE A 397 17.11 14.75 -12.17
C ILE A 397 17.60 13.62 -13.06
N LEU A 398 17.40 12.38 -12.61
CA LEU A 398 17.65 11.18 -13.40
C LEU A 398 16.46 10.92 -14.30
N ASP A 399 16.73 10.75 -15.58
CA ASP A 399 15.76 10.44 -16.61
C ASP A 399 16.12 9.08 -17.23
N TRP A 400 15.27 8.08 -17.00
CA TRP A 400 15.41 6.76 -17.62
C TRP A 400 15.28 6.85 -19.15
N SER A 401 14.54 7.85 -19.66
CA SER A 401 14.36 8.18 -21.08
C SER A 401 13.79 7.02 -21.91
N ASP A 402 12.48 6.79 -21.83
CA ASP A 402 11.73 5.70 -22.49
C ASP A 402 10.28 6.15 -22.76
N THR A 403 9.59 5.57 -23.75
CA THR A 403 8.17 5.88 -23.99
C THR A 403 7.21 4.98 -23.20
N GLY A 404 7.69 3.89 -22.62
CA GLY A 404 6.91 3.02 -21.75
C GLY A 404 6.77 3.52 -20.30
N GLU A 405 5.63 3.24 -19.68
CA GLU A 405 5.44 3.20 -18.22
C GLU A 405 5.14 1.77 -17.77
N CYS A 406 5.20 1.48 -16.46
CA CYS A 406 5.01 0.15 -15.85
C CYS A 406 3.76 -0.61 -16.35
N HIS A 407 2.76 0.07 -16.91
CA HIS A 407 1.54 -0.55 -17.43
C HIS A 407 1.37 -0.49 -18.96
N ASP A 408 2.18 0.27 -19.69
CA ASP A 408 2.00 0.43 -21.14
C ASP A 408 2.59 -0.74 -21.94
N SER A 409 3.50 -1.52 -21.34
CA SER A 409 4.04 -2.78 -21.89
C SER A 409 4.64 -2.64 -23.30
N THR A 410 5.21 -1.48 -23.61
CA THR A 410 5.79 -1.19 -24.94
C THR A 410 7.14 -1.87 -25.17
N GLY A 411 7.84 -2.23 -24.08
CA GLY A 411 9.18 -2.83 -24.04
C GLY A 411 10.12 -1.95 -23.22
N VAL A 412 11.44 -2.06 -23.42
CA VAL A 412 12.45 -1.22 -22.73
C VAL A 412 13.43 -0.62 -23.73
N HIS A 413 13.66 0.69 -23.65
CA HIS A 413 14.64 1.41 -24.47
C HIS A 413 16.00 1.54 -23.76
N ARG A 414 16.79 0.46 -23.74
CA ARG A 414 18.06 0.34 -22.97
C ARG A 414 19.23 1.22 -23.41
N THR A 415 19.13 1.89 -24.55
CA THR A 415 20.25 2.64 -25.15
C THR A 415 20.23 4.14 -24.87
N SER A 416 19.17 4.63 -24.22
CA SER A 416 18.98 6.02 -23.77
C SER A 416 19.12 6.14 -22.25
N GLY A 417 19.36 7.36 -21.78
CA GLY A 417 19.37 7.67 -20.35
C GLY A 417 20.10 8.97 -20.09
N ARG A 418 19.57 9.80 -19.19
CA ARG A 418 20.05 11.18 -19.03
C ARG A 418 20.06 11.61 -17.59
N VAL A 419 20.91 12.59 -17.31
CA VAL A 419 20.94 13.33 -16.05
C VAL A 419 20.87 14.81 -16.41
N TYR A 420 19.82 15.47 -15.95
CA TYR A 420 19.66 16.92 -16.09
C TYR A 420 20.02 17.60 -14.78
N ARG A 421 20.71 18.74 -14.87
CA ARG A 421 20.98 19.61 -13.74
C ARG A 421 20.07 20.82 -13.80
N VAL A 422 19.44 21.14 -12.67
CA VAL A 422 18.54 22.28 -12.51
C VAL A 422 19.13 23.25 -11.48
N ALA A 423 19.45 24.46 -11.93
CA ALA A 423 20.19 25.43 -11.14
C ALA A 423 19.87 26.89 -11.50
N SER A 424 20.12 27.81 -10.57
CA SER A 424 20.03 29.26 -10.85
C SER A 424 21.36 29.87 -11.33
N ARG A 425 22.47 29.20 -11.04
CA ARG A 425 23.84 29.61 -11.37
C ARG A 425 24.77 28.39 -11.47
N SER A 426 25.91 28.54 -12.12
CA SER A 426 27.02 27.58 -12.03
C SER A 426 27.75 27.73 -10.69
N GLY A 427 28.45 26.70 -10.25
CA GLY A 427 29.15 26.70 -8.97
C GLY A 427 30.24 25.63 -8.93
N LYS A 428 31.41 26.00 -8.43
CA LYS A 428 32.52 25.05 -8.24
C LYS A 428 32.38 24.35 -6.89
N PHE A 429 32.50 23.03 -6.91
CA PHE A 429 32.60 22.24 -5.69
C PHE A 429 34.00 22.34 -5.07
N GLN A 430 34.05 22.43 -3.74
CA GLN A 430 35.27 22.31 -2.96
C GLN A 430 35.06 21.25 -1.85
N PRO A 431 35.89 20.19 -1.80
CA PRO A 431 35.84 19.22 -0.71
C PRO A 431 36.11 19.87 0.65
N LEU A 432 35.44 19.39 1.69
CA LEU A 432 35.68 19.82 3.06
C LEU A 432 37.06 19.35 3.54
N ALA A 433 37.86 20.26 4.10
CA ALA A 433 39.10 19.88 4.80
C ALA A 433 38.78 19.19 6.13
N ALA A 434 39.68 18.33 6.60
CA ALA A 434 39.49 17.55 7.84
C ALA A 434 39.13 18.43 9.06
N GLY A 435 39.75 19.63 9.18
CA GLY A 435 39.47 20.57 10.27
C GLY A 435 38.10 21.24 10.22
N GLN A 436 37.41 21.18 9.08
CA GLN A 436 36.07 21.79 8.89
C GLN A 436 34.93 20.81 9.19
N LEU A 437 35.20 19.50 9.24
CA LEU A 437 34.17 18.46 9.29
C LEU A 437 33.19 18.63 10.46
N VAL A 438 33.66 18.95 11.66
CA VAL A 438 32.77 19.11 12.82
C VAL A 438 31.87 20.34 12.64
N GLY A 439 32.42 21.48 12.21
CA GLY A 439 31.63 22.69 11.94
C GLY A 439 30.59 22.47 10.84
N ALA A 440 30.99 21.83 9.74
CA ALA A 440 30.12 21.46 8.64
C ALA A 440 29.01 20.50 9.08
N ALA A 441 29.34 19.46 9.87
CA ALA A 441 28.36 18.53 10.44
C ALA A 441 27.30 19.24 11.29
N LEU A 442 27.67 20.32 11.99
CA LEU A 442 26.78 21.17 12.76
C LEU A 442 26.00 22.21 11.93
N GLY A 443 26.22 22.25 10.61
CA GLY A 443 25.45 23.03 9.65
C GLY A 443 26.08 24.34 9.18
N GLN A 444 27.35 24.61 9.48
CA GLN A 444 28.02 25.87 9.09
C GLN A 444 28.15 26.05 7.56
N GLU A 445 28.10 24.96 6.80
CA GLU A 445 28.31 24.93 5.33
C GLU A 445 27.03 24.51 4.56
N GLY A 446 25.87 24.50 5.22
CA GLY A 446 24.60 24.03 4.64
C GLY A 446 24.32 22.54 4.84
N GLU A 447 23.13 22.08 4.41
CA GLU A 447 22.63 20.74 4.74
C GLU A 447 23.37 19.62 4.01
N TRP A 448 23.66 19.76 2.71
CA TRP A 448 24.43 18.76 1.97
C TRP A 448 25.79 18.49 2.64
N HIS A 449 26.53 19.55 2.96
CA HIS A 449 27.82 19.45 3.67
C HIS A 449 27.66 18.84 5.07
N SER A 450 26.57 19.16 5.79
CA SER A 450 26.28 18.52 7.08
C SER A 450 26.10 17.01 6.95
N ARG A 451 25.35 16.53 5.96
CA ARG A 451 25.15 15.11 5.71
C ARG A 451 26.46 14.40 5.34
N MET A 452 27.27 15.01 4.47
CA MET A 452 28.57 14.45 4.07
C MET A 452 29.58 14.42 5.21
N ALA A 453 29.72 15.52 5.94
CA ALA A 453 30.66 15.61 7.06
C ALA A 453 30.32 14.62 8.17
N ARG A 454 29.03 14.45 8.50
CA ARG A 454 28.57 13.47 9.49
C ARG A 454 28.93 12.04 9.08
N ARG A 455 28.78 11.70 7.79
CA ARG A 455 29.13 10.38 7.23
C ARG A 455 30.63 10.12 7.29
N GLN A 456 31.45 11.12 6.95
CA GLN A 456 32.91 11.03 7.07
C GLN A 456 33.34 10.85 8.55
N LEU A 457 32.77 11.63 9.46
CA LEU A 457 33.06 11.54 10.90
C LEU A 457 32.59 10.21 11.50
N ALA A 458 31.45 9.66 11.05
CA ALA A 458 31.01 8.32 11.42
C ALA A 458 32.02 7.26 10.95
N THR A 459 32.55 7.39 9.73
CA THR A 459 33.60 6.50 9.22
C THR A 459 34.87 6.58 10.08
N GLN A 460 35.30 7.78 10.46
CA GLN A 460 36.46 7.98 11.35
C GLN A 460 36.22 7.38 12.74
N ALA A 461 35.01 7.53 13.30
CA ALA A 461 34.63 6.94 14.58
C ALA A 461 34.71 5.40 14.54
N GLN A 462 34.30 4.77 13.44
CA GLN A 462 34.43 3.32 13.23
C GLN A 462 35.88 2.85 13.18
N GLN A 463 36.79 3.71 12.74
CA GLN A 463 38.23 3.49 12.73
C GLN A 463 38.90 3.83 14.07
N GLY A 464 38.11 4.04 15.14
CA GLY A 464 38.62 4.34 16.48
C GLY A 464 38.97 5.82 16.71
N LYS A 465 38.51 6.73 15.83
CA LYS A 465 38.77 8.17 15.92
C LYS A 465 37.46 8.96 16.01
N PRO A 466 36.67 8.82 17.09
CA PRO A 466 35.44 9.60 17.25
C PRO A 466 35.76 11.09 17.38
N PRO A 467 34.95 11.98 16.79
CA PRO A 467 35.20 13.41 16.90
C PRO A 467 34.86 13.96 18.28
N GLY A 468 35.63 14.95 18.71
CA GLY A 468 35.23 15.83 19.80
C GLY A 468 34.12 16.78 19.35
N LEU A 469 33.14 17.00 20.22
CA LEU A 469 32.08 17.98 20.02
C LEU A 469 32.33 19.22 20.87
N PRO A 470 31.98 20.43 20.39
CA PRO A 470 31.96 21.63 21.21
C PRO A 470 31.10 21.42 22.48
N PRO A 471 31.53 21.89 23.66
CA PRO A 471 30.78 21.71 24.91
C PRO A 471 29.35 22.27 24.86
N ASP A 472 29.12 23.30 24.05
CA ASP A 472 27.87 23.99 23.83
C ASP A 472 27.02 23.38 22.70
N ALA A 473 27.46 22.31 22.04
CA ALA A 473 26.78 21.78 20.85
C ALA A 473 25.33 21.30 21.11
N LEU A 474 25.02 20.92 22.36
CA LEU A 474 23.67 20.57 22.81
C LEU A 474 23.02 21.66 23.68
N ALA A 475 23.68 22.80 23.90
CA ALA A 475 23.11 23.89 24.68
C ALA A 475 21.86 24.44 24.00
N GLU A 476 20.93 24.95 24.81
CA GLU A 476 19.70 25.59 24.33
C GLU A 476 20.02 26.72 23.34
N GLY A 477 19.35 26.73 22.18
CA GLY A 477 19.67 27.66 21.09
C GLY A 477 18.94 27.33 19.79
N ASP A 478 19.65 27.36 18.65
CA ASP A 478 19.09 26.94 17.36
C ASP A 478 18.82 25.43 17.36
N PRO A 479 17.55 24.99 17.27
CA PRO A 479 17.24 23.57 17.34
C PRO A 479 17.81 22.78 16.15
N SER A 480 18.04 23.42 14.99
CA SER A 480 18.63 22.75 13.82
C SER A 480 20.08 22.35 14.12
N ARG A 481 20.85 23.23 14.78
CA ARG A 481 22.20 22.93 15.25
C ARG A 481 22.20 21.85 16.33
N GLN A 482 21.30 21.93 17.31
CA GLN A 482 21.18 20.93 18.37
C GLN A 482 20.85 19.54 17.82
N LEU A 483 19.89 19.45 16.88
CA LEU A 483 19.53 18.20 16.20
C LEU A 483 20.71 17.62 15.44
N ARG A 484 21.46 18.44 14.69
CA ARG A 484 22.67 17.98 13.99
C ARG A 484 23.75 17.48 14.94
N ALA A 485 23.95 18.14 16.08
CA ALA A 485 24.86 17.67 17.12
C ALA A 485 24.41 16.32 17.70
N LEU A 486 23.10 16.19 17.97
CA LEU A 486 22.48 14.96 18.48
C LEU A 486 22.62 13.79 17.49
N TRP A 487 22.39 14.04 16.21
CA TRP A 487 22.59 13.07 15.13
C TRP A 487 24.05 12.68 14.96
N LEU A 488 24.99 13.63 15.06
CA LEU A 488 26.41 13.34 15.02
C LEU A 488 26.85 12.47 16.21
N LEU A 489 26.35 12.77 17.42
CA LEU A 489 26.58 11.93 18.59
C LEU A 489 26.09 10.50 18.34
N ASN A 490 24.90 10.32 17.77
CA ASN A 490 24.38 8.99 17.47
C ASN A 490 25.25 8.26 16.43
N ALA A 491 25.52 8.90 15.29
CA ALA A 491 26.28 8.32 14.18
C ALA A 491 27.73 7.97 14.55
N THR A 492 28.27 8.60 15.61
CA THR A 492 29.64 8.35 16.11
C THR A 492 29.67 7.49 17.39
N GLY A 493 28.53 6.96 17.84
CA GLY A 493 28.45 6.08 19.02
C GLY A 493 28.58 6.79 20.37
N GLN A 494 28.34 8.10 20.42
CA GLN A 494 28.51 8.96 21.60
C GLN A 494 27.17 9.43 22.24
N ALA A 495 26.02 9.03 21.69
CA ALA A 495 24.69 9.34 22.24
C ALA A 495 24.34 8.45 23.45
N THR A 496 24.77 8.84 24.64
CA THR A 496 24.51 8.09 25.88
C THR A 496 23.21 8.53 26.58
N THR A 497 22.59 7.65 27.36
CA THR A 497 21.40 7.96 28.18
C THR A 497 21.59 9.23 29.03
N THR A 498 22.77 9.43 29.61
CA THR A 498 23.11 10.62 30.40
C THR A 498 23.04 11.92 29.59
N ARG A 499 23.39 11.89 28.30
CA ARG A 499 23.30 13.04 27.39
C ARG A 499 21.87 13.24 26.87
N LEU A 500 21.11 12.16 26.68
CA LEU A 500 19.78 12.19 26.06
C LEU A 500 18.65 12.55 27.04
N LEU A 501 18.69 12.06 28.28
CA LEU A 501 17.62 12.29 29.26
C LEU A 501 17.32 13.78 29.53
N PRO A 502 18.32 14.67 29.67
CA PRO A 502 18.07 16.10 29.86
C PRO A 502 17.31 16.75 28.69
N LEU A 503 17.54 16.26 27.46
CA LEU A 503 16.91 16.81 26.24
C LEU A 503 15.40 16.56 26.18
N LEU A 504 14.85 15.67 27.00
CA LEU A 504 13.39 15.51 27.17
C LEU A 504 12.72 16.73 27.82
N ARG A 505 13.48 17.77 28.19
CA ARG A 505 12.99 19.05 28.72
C ARG A 505 13.34 20.24 27.83
N ASP A 506 13.98 20.01 26.68
CA ASP A 506 14.34 21.07 25.73
C ASP A 506 13.08 21.85 25.28
N PRO A 507 13.15 23.18 25.08
CA PRO A 507 11.99 23.95 24.63
C PRO A 507 11.47 23.55 23.24
N ASP A 508 12.33 23.07 22.32
CA ASP A 508 11.90 22.67 20.97
C ASP A 508 11.36 21.23 20.97
N GLU A 509 10.17 21.06 20.39
CA GLU A 509 9.52 19.74 20.33
C GLU A 509 10.32 18.71 19.53
N SER A 510 11.05 19.13 18.50
CA SER A 510 11.82 18.25 17.63
C SER A 510 13.02 17.64 18.37
N VAL A 511 13.66 18.43 19.24
CA VAL A 511 14.76 17.95 20.10
C VAL A 511 14.22 16.91 21.08
N ARG A 512 13.05 17.16 21.69
CA ARG A 512 12.38 16.18 22.57
C ARG A 512 12.00 14.91 21.82
N VAL A 513 11.45 15.02 20.61
CA VAL A 513 11.12 13.87 19.73
C VAL A 513 12.36 13.03 19.45
N TRP A 514 13.47 13.65 19.05
CA TRP A 514 14.69 12.92 18.76
C TRP A 514 15.34 12.32 20.01
N ALA A 515 15.24 12.97 21.17
CA ALA A 515 15.67 12.39 22.43
C ALA A 515 14.88 11.10 22.75
N VAL A 516 13.54 11.09 22.56
CA VAL A 516 12.72 9.89 22.70
C VAL A 516 13.17 8.78 21.73
N ARG A 517 13.36 9.10 20.45
CA ARG A 517 13.77 8.14 19.42
C ARG A 517 15.13 7.50 19.75
N LEU A 518 16.13 8.31 20.11
CA LEU A 518 17.48 7.83 20.35
C LEU A 518 17.64 7.10 21.68
N LEU A 519 16.86 7.43 22.72
CA LEU A 519 16.83 6.67 23.98
C LEU A 519 16.42 5.20 23.78
N LEU A 520 15.67 4.91 22.72
CA LEU A 520 15.11 3.59 22.42
C LEU A 520 15.65 2.97 21.13
N ASP A 521 16.65 3.57 20.48
CA ASP A 521 17.17 3.13 19.17
C ASP A 521 17.88 1.76 19.21
N SER A 522 18.25 1.30 20.41
CA SER A 522 18.78 -0.05 20.65
C SER A 522 17.70 -1.12 20.85
N PHE A 523 16.44 -0.73 21.05
CA PHE A 523 15.33 -1.63 21.27
C PHE A 523 14.58 -1.88 19.94
N PRO A 524 14.41 -3.13 19.50
CA PRO A 524 13.77 -3.42 18.22
C PRO A 524 12.27 -3.12 18.25
N LEU A 525 11.73 -2.66 17.12
CA LEU A 525 10.28 -2.61 16.88
C LEU A 525 9.64 -4.00 16.82
N ASP A 526 8.35 -4.04 17.14
CA ASP A 526 7.47 -5.16 16.83
C ASP A 526 7.46 -5.48 15.32
N THR A 527 7.20 -6.74 14.99
CA THR A 527 7.09 -7.18 13.59
C THR A 527 5.75 -6.79 12.97
N VAL A 528 5.67 -6.82 11.64
CA VAL A 528 4.40 -6.59 10.89
C VAL A 528 3.27 -7.55 11.27
N GLU A 529 3.61 -8.68 11.88
CA GLU A 529 2.68 -9.72 12.35
C GLU A 529 2.19 -9.46 13.79
N GLY A 530 2.67 -8.39 14.45
CA GLY A 530 2.30 -8.03 15.83
C GLY A 530 3.12 -8.76 16.91
N LYS A 531 4.19 -9.46 16.54
CA LYS A 531 5.08 -10.13 17.50
C LYS A 531 6.12 -9.16 18.07
N ALA A 532 6.19 -9.09 19.40
CA ALA A 532 7.21 -8.32 20.11
C ALA A 532 8.61 -8.95 19.98
N ARG A 533 9.64 -8.09 19.96
CA ARG A 533 11.05 -8.49 19.81
C ARG A 533 11.94 -8.12 21.00
N THR A 534 11.32 -7.62 22.07
CA THR A 534 11.98 -7.06 23.26
C THR A 534 11.97 -8.03 24.44
N THR A 535 11.70 -9.32 24.20
CA THR A 535 11.66 -10.35 25.25
C THR A 535 13.00 -10.42 25.98
N GLY A 536 12.97 -10.34 27.32
CA GLY A 536 14.18 -10.39 28.15
C GLY A 536 15.00 -9.10 28.19
N MET A 537 14.60 -8.04 27.47
CA MET A 537 15.27 -6.74 27.54
C MET A 537 14.78 -5.91 28.74
N THR A 538 15.65 -5.05 29.26
CA THR A 538 15.36 -4.13 30.38
C THR A 538 15.76 -2.71 29.98
N LEU A 539 14.89 -1.75 30.26
CA LEU A 539 15.15 -0.34 30.00
C LEU A 539 16.23 0.19 30.96
N PRO A 540 17.07 1.16 30.53
CA PRO A 540 17.95 1.86 31.45
C PRO A 540 17.16 2.60 32.53
N ASP A 541 17.76 2.72 33.72
CA ASP A 541 17.13 3.37 34.88
C ASP A 541 16.64 4.79 34.57
N GLY A 542 15.43 5.11 35.04
CA GLY A 542 14.82 6.43 34.90
C GLY A 542 14.24 6.74 33.52
N VAL A 543 14.49 5.91 32.49
CA VAL A 543 13.99 6.15 31.14
C VAL A 543 12.47 6.03 31.11
N LEU A 544 11.89 4.96 31.65
CA LEU A 544 10.44 4.76 31.64
C LEU A 544 9.71 5.88 32.39
N GLU A 545 10.19 6.25 33.57
CA GLU A 545 9.64 7.33 34.39
C GLU A 545 9.71 8.67 33.64
N ALA A 546 10.81 8.95 32.94
CA ALA A 546 10.96 10.15 32.13
C ALA A 546 9.98 10.17 30.95
N LEU A 547 9.83 9.06 30.21
CA LEU A 547 8.89 8.96 29.10
C LEU A 547 7.43 9.12 29.56
N VAL A 548 7.05 8.48 30.67
CA VAL A 548 5.72 8.60 31.28
C VAL A 548 5.45 10.04 31.71
N ARG A 549 6.44 10.72 32.32
CA ARG A 549 6.32 12.13 32.69
C ARG A 549 6.08 13.02 31.47
N VAL A 550 6.86 12.84 30.40
CA VAL A 550 6.69 13.60 29.15
C VAL A 550 5.31 13.34 28.54
N ALA A 551 4.86 12.09 28.46
CA ALA A 551 3.52 11.74 27.95
C ALA A 551 2.38 12.51 28.66
N ARG A 552 2.48 12.63 29.99
CA ARG A 552 1.49 13.35 30.81
C ARG A 552 1.52 14.87 30.62
N GLN A 553 2.71 15.44 30.45
CA GLN A 553 2.93 16.89 30.59
C GLN A 553 3.08 17.62 29.26
N ASP A 554 3.64 16.98 28.23
CA ASP A 554 4.08 17.68 27.01
C ASP A 554 2.91 18.21 26.19
N ALA A 555 2.91 19.49 25.83
CA ALA A 555 1.84 20.08 25.03
C ALA A 555 1.87 19.62 23.57
N SER A 556 3.03 19.22 23.04
CA SER A 556 3.19 18.85 21.63
C SER A 556 2.53 17.51 21.31
N ALA A 557 1.64 17.51 20.32
CA ALA A 557 1.06 16.28 19.76
C ALA A 557 2.10 15.44 19.02
N LEU A 558 3.13 16.06 18.43
CA LEU A 558 4.24 15.36 17.75
C LEU A 558 5.11 14.59 18.74
N VAL A 559 5.42 15.18 19.91
CA VAL A 559 6.12 14.46 21.00
C VAL A 559 5.30 13.26 21.46
N ARG A 560 3.97 13.44 21.63
CA ARG A 560 3.07 12.33 21.98
C ARG A 560 3.00 11.25 20.91
N LEU A 561 3.08 11.60 19.63
CA LEU A 561 3.17 10.63 18.54
C LEU A 561 4.47 9.84 18.59
N SER A 562 5.59 10.50 18.88
CA SER A 562 6.87 9.82 19.10
C SER A 562 6.82 8.86 20.29
N LEU A 563 6.11 9.21 21.37
CA LEU A 563 5.89 8.35 22.53
C LEU A 563 4.92 7.19 22.23
N ALA A 564 3.88 7.42 21.42
CA ALA A 564 2.98 6.38 20.95
C ALA A 564 3.72 5.35 20.07
N SER A 565 4.57 5.83 19.15
CA SER A 565 5.48 4.99 18.36
C SER A 565 6.47 4.22 19.24
N ALA A 566 7.00 4.87 20.29
CA ALA A 566 7.91 4.25 21.24
C ALA A 566 7.33 3.04 21.98
N LEU A 567 6.00 2.94 22.15
CA LEU A 567 5.37 1.76 22.75
C LEU A 567 5.81 0.46 22.06
N GLY A 568 5.93 0.46 20.73
CA GLY A 568 6.36 -0.69 19.94
C GLY A 568 7.83 -1.11 20.16
N ARG A 569 8.62 -0.31 20.90
CA ARG A 569 10.01 -0.60 21.28
C ARG A 569 10.16 -0.97 22.77
N LEU A 570 9.14 -0.76 23.60
CA LEU A 570 9.24 -1.08 25.02
C LEU A 570 9.02 -2.57 25.27
N PRO A 571 9.67 -3.18 26.28
CA PRO A 571 9.25 -4.47 26.82
C PRO A 571 7.75 -4.48 27.09
N VAL A 572 7.06 -5.56 26.71
CA VAL A 572 5.57 -5.63 26.74
C VAL A 572 5.02 -5.29 28.12
N ARG A 573 5.71 -5.70 29.20
CA ARG A 573 5.36 -5.41 30.60
C ARG A 573 5.35 -3.92 30.96
N ASP A 574 6.13 -3.09 30.26
CA ASP A 574 6.31 -1.65 30.56
C ASP A 574 5.34 -0.77 29.77
N ARG A 575 4.76 -1.30 28.68
CA ARG A 575 3.85 -0.57 27.79
C ARG A 575 2.59 -0.03 28.47
N PRO A 576 1.92 -0.76 29.39
CA PRO A 576 0.74 -0.22 30.07
C PRO A 576 1.00 1.10 30.83
N ALA A 577 2.18 1.29 31.41
CA ALA A 577 2.52 2.50 32.15
C ALA A 577 2.56 3.73 31.22
N LEU A 578 3.26 3.62 30.08
CA LEU A 578 3.31 4.70 29.08
C LEU A 578 1.96 4.90 28.38
N ALA A 579 1.28 3.81 28.02
CA ALA A 579 -0.01 3.88 27.35
C ALA A 579 -1.06 4.59 28.22
N THR A 580 -1.10 4.32 29.52
CA THR A 580 -2.01 5.01 30.46
C THR A 580 -1.82 6.53 30.42
N ALA A 581 -0.57 7.00 30.37
CA ALA A 581 -0.26 8.43 30.29
C ALA A 581 -0.74 9.08 28.98
N LEU A 582 -0.58 8.38 27.85
CA LEU A 582 -1.01 8.86 26.54
C LEU A 582 -2.53 8.85 26.39
N LEU A 583 -3.19 7.81 26.89
CA LEU A 583 -4.63 7.62 26.77
C LEU A 583 -5.44 8.64 27.58
N GLY A 584 -4.85 9.26 28.61
CA GLY A 584 -5.54 10.20 29.50
C GLY A 584 -5.88 11.57 28.90
N ARG A 585 -5.59 11.84 27.61
CA ARG A 585 -5.71 13.19 27.01
C ARG A 585 -6.87 13.29 26.02
N ALA A 586 -7.96 13.94 26.42
CA ALA A 586 -9.15 14.13 25.59
C ALA A 586 -8.90 14.97 24.32
N THR A 587 -7.88 15.85 24.32
CA THR A 587 -7.50 16.66 23.14
C THR A 587 -7.05 15.81 21.96
N ASP A 588 -6.65 14.56 22.20
CA ASP A 588 -6.11 13.66 21.18
C ASP A 588 -7.20 12.77 20.57
N ALA A 589 -8.46 12.89 21.01
CA ALA A 589 -9.56 12.02 20.58
C ALA A 589 -9.86 12.08 19.08
N GLN A 590 -9.55 13.21 18.43
CA GLN A 590 -9.75 13.42 16.99
C GLN A 590 -8.44 13.44 16.19
N ASP A 591 -7.31 13.12 16.84
CA ASP A 591 -6.03 13.05 16.14
C ASP A 591 -5.99 11.87 15.16
N ALA A 592 -5.48 12.10 13.95
CA ALA A 592 -5.48 11.10 12.89
C ALA A 592 -4.60 9.87 13.20
N ASN A 593 -3.56 10.03 14.04
CA ASN A 593 -2.51 9.03 14.23
C ASN A 593 -2.50 8.43 15.64
N LEU A 594 -2.70 9.24 16.68
CA LEU A 594 -2.42 8.85 18.07
C LEU A 594 -3.19 7.61 18.52
N ALA A 595 -4.52 7.55 18.28
CA ALA A 595 -5.31 6.38 18.64
C ALA A 595 -4.77 5.10 17.98
N LYS A 596 -4.45 5.18 16.68
CA LYS A 596 -3.92 4.05 15.89
C LYS A 596 -2.56 3.60 16.39
N MET A 597 -1.61 4.53 16.56
CA MET A 597 -0.26 4.23 17.03
C MET A 597 -0.24 3.67 18.45
N ILE A 598 -1.07 4.21 19.36
CA ILE A 598 -1.21 3.65 20.72
C ILE A 598 -1.76 2.22 20.64
N TRP A 599 -2.77 1.98 19.82
CA TRP A 599 -3.32 0.64 19.64
C TRP A 599 -2.31 -0.34 19.08
N TYR A 600 -1.53 0.04 18.05
CA TYR A 600 -0.47 -0.82 17.50
C TYR A 600 0.54 -1.23 18.58
N GLY A 601 0.97 -0.28 19.42
CA GLY A 601 1.82 -0.55 20.56
C GLY A 601 1.19 -1.44 21.64
N LEU A 602 -0.15 -1.46 21.74
CA LEU A 602 -0.89 -2.32 22.67
C LEU A 602 -1.20 -3.71 22.13
N ILE A 603 -0.98 -4.00 20.84
CA ILE A 603 -1.27 -5.32 20.27
C ILE A 603 -0.54 -6.44 21.04
N PRO A 604 0.78 -6.38 21.31
CA PRO A 604 1.45 -7.40 22.11
C PRO A 604 0.93 -7.49 23.56
N VAL A 605 0.49 -6.38 24.15
CA VAL A 605 -0.17 -6.39 25.48
C VAL A 605 -1.46 -7.19 25.40
N ALA A 606 -2.25 -7.01 24.34
CA ALA A 606 -3.49 -7.74 24.13
C ALA A 606 -3.30 -9.24 23.86
N LEU A 607 -2.11 -9.63 23.38
CA LEU A 607 -1.73 -11.01 23.13
C LEU A 607 -1.18 -11.70 24.39
N GLU A 608 -0.27 -11.04 25.10
CA GLU A 608 0.52 -11.64 26.20
C GLU A 608 0.06 -11.24 27.61
N HIS A 609 -0.56 -10.07 27.77
CA HIS A 609 -0.87 -9.45 29.08
C HIS A 609 -2.27 -8.80 29.11
N ALA A 610 -3.29 -9.51 28.59
CA ALA A 610 -4.63 -8.96 28.39
C ALA A 610 -5.29 -8.41 29.68
N ALA A 611 -4.89 -8.87 30.86
CA ALA A 611 -5.37 -8.39 32.15
C ALA A 611 -5.09 -6.88 32.41
N ALA A 612 -4.14 -6.26 31.71
CA ALA A 612 -3.89 -4.83 31.81
C ALA A 612 -4.90 -3.96 31.04
N LEU A 613 -5.57 -4.54 30.02
CA LEU A 613 -6.42 -3.79 29.10
C LEU A 613 -7.68 -3.16 29.73
N PRO A 614 -8.39 -3.81 30.68
CA PRO A 614 -9.57 -3.22 31.33
C PRO A 614 -9.29 -1.86 31.97
N ALA A 615 -8.18 -1.75 32.71
CA ALA A 615 -7.77 -0.49 33.34
C ALA A 615 -7.41 0.58 32.29
N LEU A 616 -6.74 0.20 31.20
CA LEU A 616 -6.41 1.10 30.09
C LEU A 616 -7.66 1.64 29.39
N ALA A 617 -8.65 0.79 29.13
CA ALA A 617 -9.92 1.23 28.53
C ALA A 617 -10.70 2.16 29.45
N ALA A 618 -10.74 1.87 30.76
CA ALA A 618 -11.42 2.73 31.74
C ALA A 618 -10.75 4.11 31.89
N ALA A 619 -9.41 4.17 31.84
CA ALA A 619 -8.65 5.42 31.94
C ALA A 619 -8.62 6.22 30.63
N SER A 620 -8.89 5.57 29.50
CA SER A 620 -8.75 6.20 28.19
C SER A 620 -9.76 7.31 27.96
N GLN A 621 -9.32 8.39 27.32
CA GLN A 621 -10.11 9.47 26.77
C GLN A 621 -10.24 9.36 25.23
N LEU A 622 -9.73 8.28 24.62
CA LEU A 622 -9.77 8.04 23.18
C LEU A 622 -10.84 6.99 22.85
N PRO A 623 -12.02 7.41 22.33
CA PRO A 623 -13.15 6.51 22.08
C PRO A 623 -12.79 5.25 21.29
N GLN A 624 -12.03 5.45 20.20
CA GLN A 624 -11.71 4.37 19.29
C GLN A 624 -10.81 3.30 19.94
N VAL A 625 -9.89 3.70 20.82
CA VAL A 625 -9.06 2.74 21.56
C VAL A 625 -9.91 1.93 22.55
N ARG A 626 -10.93 2.53 23.18
CA ARG A 626 -11.87 1.81 24.06
C ARG A 626 -12.67 0.76 23.28
N VAL A 627 -13.16 1.13 22.10
CA VAL A 627 -13.84 0.19 21.17
C VAL A 627 -12.92 -0.98 20.81
N TRP A 628 -11.67 -0.72 20.44
CA TRP A 628 -10.72 -1.76 20.03
C TRP A 628 -10.27 -2.68 21.16
N ILE A 629 -10.06 -2.13 22.37
CA ILE A 629 -9.81 -2.94 23.56
C ILE A 629 -11.02 -3.85 23.84
N ALA A 630 -12.22 -3.28 23.93
CA ALA A 630 -13.44 -4.05 24.20
C ALA A 630 -13.69 -5.12 23.14
N ARG A 631 -13.47 -4.79 21.86
CA ARG A 631 -13.48 -5.75 20.75
C ARG A 631 -12.52 -6.89 20.99
N ARG A 632 -11.25 -6.61 21.30
CA ARG A 632 -10.25 -7.67 21.46
C ARG A 632 -10.54 -8.58 22.66
N LEU A 633 -11.01 -8.01 23.77
CA LEU A 633 -11.39 -8.80 24.94
C LEU A 633 -12.61 -9.69 24.66
N ALA A 634 -13.58 -9.19 23.87
CA ALA A 634 -14.73 -9.97 23.43
C ALA A 634 -14.36 -11.10 22.46
N GLU A 635 -13.44 -10.87 21.51
CA GLU A 635 -12.94 -11.91 20.61
C GLU A 635 -12.31 -13.10 21.37
N ARG A 636 -11.69 -12.84 22.54
CA ARG A 636 -11.08 -13.87 23.39
C ARG A 636 -12.00 -14.41 24.49
N ALA A 637 -13.26 -13.96 24.57
CA ALA A 637 -14.13 -14.29 25.71
C ALA A 637 -14.35 -15.81 25.90
N THR A 638 -14.24 -16.61 24.83
CA THR A 638 -14.34 -18.08 24.92
C THR A 638 -13.13 -18.74 25.56
N SER A 639 -11.91 -18.23 25.32
CA SER A 639 -10.66 -18.80 25.86
C SER A 639 -10.19 -18.10 27.14
N GLU A 640 -10.41 -16.78 27.23
CA GLU A 640 -9.96 -15.90 28.31
C GLU A 640 -11.07 -14.91 28.69
N PRO A 641 -12.08 -15.36 29.45
CA PRO A 641 -13.23 -14.53 29.80
C PRO A 641 -12.92 -13.44 30.85
N ALA A 642 -11.89 -13.64 31.69
CA ALA A 642 -11.64 -12.78 32.85
C ALA A 642 -11.38 -11.29 32.50
N PRO A 643 -10.56 -10.95 31.49
CA PRO A 643 -10.39 -9.53 31.12
C PRO A 643 -11.69 -8.86 30.64
N LEU A 644 -12.55 -9.54 29.87
CA LEU A 644 -13.84 -8.98 29.46
C LEU A 644 -14.75 -8.75 30.68
N GLN A 645 -14.78 -9.72 31.60
CA GLN A 645 -15.48 -9.62 32.87
C GLN A 645 -15.05 -8.36 33.64
N ASP A 646 -13.75 -8.14 33.78
CA ASP A 646 -13.20 -6.98 34.50
C ASP A 646 -13.54 -5.66 33.81
N LEU A 647 -13.45 -5.61 32.47
CA LEU A 647 -13.83 -4.42 31.70
C LEU A 647 -15.30 -4.05 31.94
N LEU A 648 -16.20 -5.03 31.82
CA LEU A 648 -17.64 -4.80 32.04
C LEU A 648 -17.92 -4.38 33.49
N ALA A 649 -17.23 -4.98 34.47
CA ALA A 649 -17.39 -4.63 35.88
C ALA A 649 -16.95 -3.19 36.19
N ILE A 650 -15.78 -2.77 35.69
CA ILE A 650 -15.22 -1.43 35.92
C ILE A 650 -16.05 -0.37 35.19
N THR A 651 -16.58 -0.68 34.01
CA THR A 651 -17.27 0.30 33.15
C THR A 651 -18.78 0.35 33.33
N ALA A 652 -19.39 -0.55 34.12
CA ALA A 652 -20.82 -0.59 34.34
C ALA A 652 -21.40 0.77 34.79
N HIS A 653 -20.69 1.56 35.59
CA HIS A 653 -21.15 2.88 36.04
C HIS A 653 -20.39 4.05 35.41
N ALA A 654 -19.60 3.80 34.36
CA ALA A 654 -18.90 4.85 33.62
C ALA A 654 -19.90 5.73 32.84
N PRO A 655 -19.51 6.93 32.37
CA PRO A 655 -20.39 7.78 31.56
C PRO A 655 -21.01 7.06 30.35
N GLU A 656 -22.22 7.47 29.96
CA GLU A 656 -23.01 6.84 28.89
C GLU A 656 -22.24 6.64 27.57
N GLY A 657 -21.48 7.66 27.14
CA GLY A 657 -20.64 7.56 25.94
C GLY A 657 -19.61 6.43 26.01
N LEU A 658 -18.93 6.30 27.16
CA LEU A 658 -17.96 5.24 27.39
C LEU A 658 -18.62 3.86 27.36
N ARG A 659 -19.76 3.70 28.04
CA ARG A 659 -20.51 2.43 28.04
C ARG A 659 -20.93 2.03 26.62
N ARG A 660 -21.38 2.98 25.80
CA ARG A 660 -21.75 2.75 24.39
C ARG A 660 -20.58 2.28 23.54
N GLU A 661 -19.41 2.87 23.72
CA GLU A 661 -18.19 2.47 23.02
C GLU A 661 -17.71 1.06 23.43
N VAL A 662 -17.78 0.75 24.74
CA VAL A 662 -17.49 -0.62 25.23
C VAL A 662 -18.47 -1.61 24.62
N LEU A 663 -19.78 -1.32 24.63
CA LEU A 663 -20.79 -2.18 24.02
C LEU A 663 -20.56 -2.34 22.50
N GLN A 664 -20.19 -1.27 21.80
CA GLN A 664 -19.84 -1.33 20.38
C GLN A 664 -18.65 -2.26 20.12
N GLY A 665 -17.61 -2.19 20.95
CA GLY A 665 -16.47 -3.10 20.89
C GLY A 665 -16.89 -4.54 21.14
N VAL A 666 -17.67 -4.81 22.19
CA VAL A 666 -18.18 -6.15 22.51
C VAL A 666 -18.98 -6.74 21.34
N VAL A 667 -19.92 -5.98 20.77
CA VAL A 667 -20.68 -6.39 19.57
C VAL A 667 -19.74 -6.74 18.42
N SER A 668 -18.73 -5.92 18.19
CA SER A 668 -17.76 -6.14 17.11
C SER A 668 -16.90 -7.39 17.34
N GLY A 669 -16.50 -7.65 18.59
CA GLY A 669 -15.64 -8.78 18.93
C GLY A 669 -16.38 -10.12 19.01
N LEU A 670 -17.69 -10.09 19.32
CA LEU A 670 -18.55 -11.27 19.27
C LEU A 670 -19.08 -11.58 17.87
N ALA A 671 -18.82 -10.74 16.87
CA ALA A 671 -19.25 -10.99 15.49
C ALA A 671 -18.66 -12.31 14.97
N GLY A 672 -19.54 -13.23 14.55
CA GLY A 672 -19.16 -14.58 14.13
C GLY A 672 -18.92 -15.59 15.28
N ILE A 673 -19.09 -15.19 16.54
CA ILE A 673 -19.11 -16.12 17.69
C ILE A 673 -20.55 -16.54 17.95
N ARG A 674 -20.84 -17.84 17.84
CA ARG A 674 -22.20 -18.37 18.01
C ARG A 674 -22.66 -18.43 19.46
N LYS A 675 -21.76 -18.82 20.36
CA LYS A 675 -22.06 -19.02 21.78
C LYS A 675 -20.82 -18.80 22.63
N VAL A 676 -20.95 -18.03 23.70
CA VAL A 676 -19.94 -17.91 24.76
C VAL A 676 -20.65 -17.71 26.10
N ALA A 677 -20.04 -18.11 27.22
CA ALA A 677 -20.66 -17.92 28.53
C ALA A 677 -20.77 -16.42 28.86
N PRO A 678 -21.90 -15.93 29.40
CA PRO A 678 -22.01 -14.54 29.81
C PRO A 678 -21.03 -14.24 30.94
N PRO A 679 -20.25 -13.15 30.85
CA PRO A 679 -19.52 -12.63 31.99
C PRO A 679 -20.48 -12.31 33.15
N ALA A 680 -20.11 -12.62 34.39
CA ALA A 680 -20.94 -12.34 35.56
C ALA A 680 -21.33 -10.84 35.72
N ALA A 681 -20.47 -9.93 35.22
CA ALA A 681 -20.71 -8.50 35.21
C ALA A 681 -21.68 -8.04 34.11
N TRP A 682 -22.01 -8.89 33.14
CA TRP A 682 -22.91 -8.55 32.03
C TRP A 682 -24.26 -8.04 32.53
N ASN A 683 -24.88 -8.77 33.46
CA ASN A 683 -26.19 -8.42 34.06
C ASN A 683 -26.22 -7.09 34.83
N ARG A 684 -25.04 -6.53 35.15
CA ARG A 684 -24.92 -5.20 35.76
C ARG A 684 -24.73 -4.13 34.70
N PHE A 685 -23.98 -4.47 33.65
CA PHE A 685 -23.65 -3.60 32.53
C PHE A 685 -24.85 -3.38 31.59
N ASP A 686 -25.58 -4.43 31.24
CA ASP A 686 -26.76 -4.39 30.36
C ASP A 686 -27.90 -3.52 30.93
N LYS A 687 -28.14 -3.60 32.26
CA LYS A 687 -29.16 -2.83 32.98
C LYS A 687 -28.97 -1.32 32.93
N GLN A 688 -27.81 -0.86 32.47
CA GLN A 688 -27.51 0.55 32.28
C GLN A 688 -28.08 1.09 30.97
N PHE A 689 -28.55 0.21 30.08
CA PHE A 689 -29.26 0.54 28.85
C PHE A 689 -30.76 0.31 29.10
N THR A 690 -31.53 1.39 29.13
CA THR A 690 -32.95 1.37 29.53
C THR A 690 -33.85 1.69 28.34
N GLY A 691 -35.17 1.55 28.49
CA GLY A 691 -36.13 1.88 27.43
C GLY A 691 -36.13 3.36 26.99
N ALA A 692 -35.42 4.25 27.70
CA ALA A 692 -35.19 5.64 27.31
C ALA A 692 -34.02 5.80 26.31
N ASP A 693 -33.18 4.78 26.14
CA ASP A 693 -32.11 4.77 25.14
C ASP A 693 -32.66 4.61 23.72
N ALA A 694 -31.87 5.07 22.74
CA ALA A 694 -32.21 4.87 21.33
C ALA A 694 -32.41 3.36 21.03
N PRO A 695 -33.47 2.98 20.28
CA PRO A 695 -33.75 1.58 19.96
C PRO A 695 -32.57 0.79 19.39
N SER A 696 -31.65 1.49 18.70
CA SER A 696 -30.40 0.91 18.16
C SER A 696 -29.45 0.35 19.23
N TRP A 697 -29.41 0.93 20.43
CA TRP A 697 -28.55 0.45 21.52
C TRP A 697 -29.15 -0.75 22.22
N ILE A 698 -30.47 -0.75 22.42
CA ILE A 698 -31.20 -1.91 22.96
C ILE A 698 -31.08 -3.11 22.01
N ALA A 699 -31.15 -2.90 20.69
CA ALA A 699 -30.90 -3.94 19.70
C ALA A 699 -29.49 -4.55 19.83
N ARG A 700 -28.46 -3.73 20.07
CA ARG A 700 -27.08 -4.19 20.28
C ARG A 700 -26.92 -5.00 21.57
N VAL A 701 -27.58 -4.60 22.67
CA VAL A 701 -27.60 -5.40 23.91
C VAL A 701 -28.20 -6.78 23.65
N ARG A 702 -29.36 -6.83 22.99
CA ARG A 702 -30.03 -8.09 22.62
C ARG A 702 -29.14 -8.97 21.74
N GLN A 703 -28.43 -8.38 20.79
CA GLN A 703 -27.47 -9.11 19.94
C GLN A 703 -26.42 -9.84 20.78
N VAL A 704 -25.88 -9.17 21.82
CA VAL A 704 -24.91 -9.78 22.73
C VAL A 704 -25.54 -10.87 23.61
N GLU A 705 -26.76 -10.66 24.12
CA GLU A 705 -27.48 -11.65 24.94
C GLU A 705 -27.76 -12.97 24.21
N VAL A 706 -28.01 -12.90 22.89
CA VAL A 706 -28.18 -14.07 22.02
C VAL A 706 -26.89 -14.89 21.98
N VAL A 707 -25.75 -14.23 21.77
CA VAL A 707 -24.42 -14.88 21.75
C VAL A 707 -24.05 -15.42 23.15
N PHE A 708 -24.53 -14.80 24.22
CA PHE A 708 -24.40 -15.34 25.57
C PHE A 708 -25.32 -16.53 25.88
N GLY A 709 -26.11 -16.99 24.90
CA GLY A 709 -26.93 -18.17 25.05
C GLY A 709 -28.08 -17.98 26.03
N SER A 710 -28.60 -16.76 26.18
CA SER A 710 -29.85 -16.52 26.90
C SER A 710 -30.97 -17.29 26.20
N GLY A 711 -31.37 -18.44 26.76
CA GLY A 711 -32.48 -19.26 26.23
C GLY A 711 -33.79 -18.47 26.14
N ARG A 712 -33.95 -17.46 27.00
CA ARG A 712 -35.03 -16.47 26.92
C ARG A 712 -34.95 -15.65 25.62
N ALA A 713 -33.78 -15.11 25.28
CA ALA A 713 -33.60 -14.33 24.05
C ALA A 713 -33.89 -15.15 22.80
N LEU A 714 -33.44 -16.42 22.74
CA LEU A 714 -33.75 -17.30 21.61
C LEU A 714 -35.24 -17.62 21.49
N ASN A 715 -35.94 -17.78 22.63
CA ASN A 715 -37.39 -17.97 22.63
C ASN A 715 -38.13 -16.71 22.17
N GLU A 716 -37.75 -15.53 22.68
CA GLU A 716 -38.32 -14.25 22.26
C GLU A 716 -38.10 -13.96 20.77
N LEU A 717 -36.92 -14.28 20.22
CA LEU A 717 -36.68 -14.15 18.78
C LEU A 717 -37.54 -15.14 17.97
N ARG A 718 -37.73 -16.36 18.47
CA ARG A 718 -38.59 -17.36 17.81
C ARG A 718 -40.05 -16.90 17.78
N ASP A 719 -40.53 -16.39 18.89
CA ASP A 719 -41.89 -15.87 19.02
C ASP A 719 -42.05 -14.64 18.13
N LEU A 720 -41.10 -13.70 18.15
CA LEU A 720 -41.11 -12.50 17.32
C LEU A 720 -41.07 -12.85 15.82
N ALA A 721 -40.23 -13.78 15.37
CA ALA A 721 -40.17 -14.19 13.97
C ALA A 721 -41.50 -14.83 13.47
N ARG A 722 -42.19 -15.55 14.37
CA ARG A 722 -43.45 -16.25 14.08
C ARG A 722 -44.70 -15.38 14.27
N ASP A 723 -44.61 -14.29 15.02
CA ASP A 723 -45.74 -13.42 15.33
C ASP A 723 -46.25 -12.71 14.08
N ASN A 724 -47.50 -13.00 13.69
CA ASN A 724 -48.15 -12.40 12.53
C ASN A 724 -48.61 -10.95 12.77
N LYS A 725 -48.61 -10.47 14.01
CA LYS A 725 -48.94 -9.10 14.40
C LYS A 725 -47.71 -8.19 14.53
N ALA A 726 -46.52 -8.77 14.61
CA ALA A 726 -45.27 -8.01 14.69
C ALA A 726 -44.91 -7.34 13.36
N GLU A 727 -44.19 -6.21 13.45
CA GLU A 727 -43.71 -5.47 12.28
C GLU A 727 -42.72 -6.34 11.46
N MET A 728 -42.85 -6.31 10.13
CA MET A 728 -42.17 -7.26 9.25
C MET A 728 -40.64 -7.18 9.31
N ASN A 729 -40.05 -5.99 9.46
CA ASN A 729 -38.60 -5.85 9.62
C ASN A 729 -38.14 -6.45 10.95
N ALA A 730 -38.86 -6.21 12.05
CA ALA A 730 -38.55 -6.84 13.34
C ALA A 730 -38.59 -8.39 13.27
N ARG A 731 -39.57 -8.96 12.54
CA ARG A 731 -39.64 -10.42 12.31
C ARG A 731 -38.45 -10.93 11.50
N ARG A 732 -38.05 -10.18 10.47
CA ARG A 732 -36.92 -10.52 9.60
C ARG A 732 -35.60 -10.51 10.35
N ASP A 733 -35.38 -9.48 11.16
CA ASP A 733 -34.18 -9.35 11.98
C ASP A 733 -34.13 -10.44 13.06
N ALA A 734 -35.28 -10.78 13.64
CA ALA A 734 -35.37 -11.90 14.59
C ALA A 734 -34.99 -13.24 13.94
N LEU A 735 -35.48 -13.49 12.72
CA LEU A 735 -35.12 -14.70 11.98
C LEU A 735 -33.63 -14.75 11.61
N ARG A 736 -33.03 -13.62 11.21
CA ARG A 736 -31.58 -13.54 10.95
C ARG A 736 -30.76 -13.87 12.20
N ALA A 737 -31.13 -13.31 13.34
CA ALA A 737 -30.48 -13.60 14.62
C ALA A 737 -30.60 -15.09 15.00
N LEU A 738 -31.75 -15.72 14.75
CA LEU A 738 -31.93 -17.17 14.94
C LEU A 738 -31.06 -18.00 14.00
N ILE A 739 -30.97 -17.61 12.73
CA ILE A 739 -30.11 -18.30 11.75
C ILE A 739 -28.65 -18.21 12.20
N GLU A 740 -28.19 -17.04 12.62
CA GLU A 740 -26.85 -16.83 13.13
C GLU A 740 -26.57 -17.71 14.36
N ALA A 741 -27.48 -17.68 15.35
CA ALA A 741 -27.38 -18.48 16.57
C ALA A 741 -27.42 -20.00 16.33
N GLY A 742 -28.16 -20.45 15.32
CA GLY A 742 -28.23 -21.87 14.93
C GLY A 742 -28.84 -22.81 15.98
N PRO A 743 -30.05 -22.55 16.51
CA PRO A 743 -30.71 -23.45 17.45
C PRO A 743 -31.03 -24.82 16.80
N GLU A 744 -31.20 -25.86 17.63
CA GLU A 744 -31.49 -27.23 17.15
C GLU A 744 -32.75 -27.31 16.27
N ASP A 745 -33.76 -26.47 16.53
CA ASP A 745 -35.01 -26.41 15.78
C ASP A 745 -34.99 -25.48 14.55
N LEU A 746 -33.82 -24.93 14.18
CA LEU A 746 -33.69 -23.96 13.09
C LEU A 746 -34.32 -24.45 11.78
N ARG A 747 -34.12 -25.73 11.42
CA ARG A 747 -34.72 -26.31 10.22
C ARG A 747 -36.23 -26.16 10.22
N GLN A 748 -36.87 -26.54 11.34
CA GLN A 748 -38.33 -26.51 11.46
C GLN A 748 -38.87 -25.07 11.44
N VAL A 749 -38.15 -24.12 12.06
CA VAL A 749 -38.49 -22.69 12.00
C VAL A 749 -38.46 -22.19 10.56
N CYS A 750 -37.36 -22.42 9.85
CA CYS A 750 -37.20 -21.91 8.49
C CYS A 750 -38.11 -22.62 7.48
N GLU A 751 -38.35 -23.93 7.58
CA GLU A 751 -39.28 -24.63 6.69
C GLU A 751 -40.71 -24.07 6.81
N LYS A 752 -41.15 -23.71 8.02
CA LYS A 752 -42.45 -23.05 8.24
C LYS A 752 -42.50 -21.64 7.65
N LEU A 753 -41.42 -20.88 7.79
CA LEU A 753 -41.36 -19.49 7.32
C LEU A 753 -41.07 -19.38 5.81
N LEU A 754 -40.69 -20.47 5.14
CA LEU A 754 -40.53 -20.53 3.67
C LEU A 754 -41.84 -20.20 2.93
N ALA A 755 -42.99 -20.52 3.53
CA ALA A 755 -44.31 -20.20 2.98
C ALA A 755 -44.75 -18.75 3.25
N VAL A 756 -44.03 -18.01 4.11
CA VAL A 756 -44.39 -16.64 4.50
C VAL A 756 -43.67 -15.65 3.60
N ARG A 757 -44.45 -14.97 2.74
CA ARG A 757 -43.95 -13.94 1.82
C ARG A 757 -43.20 -12.85 2.61
N SER A 758 -42.05 -12.40 2.11
CA SER A 758 -41.11 -11.44 2.75
C SER A 758 -40.22 -12.00 3.88
N LEU A 759 -40.45 -13.23 4.34
CA LEU A 759 -39.54 -13.97 5.24
C LEU A 759 -38.89 -15.18 4.56
N ASN A 760 -39.49 -15.68 3.48
CA ASN A 760 -39.06 -16.84 2.72
C ASN A 760 -37.59 -16.80 2.24
N VAL A 761 -37.07 -15.65 1.81
CA VAL A 761 -35.65 -15.51 1.42
C VAL A 761 -34.72 -15.69 2.62
N VAL A 762 -35.03 -15.04 3.74
CA VAL A 762 -34.22 -15.17 4.96
C VAL A 762 -34.34 -16.59 5.52
N ALA A 763 -35.53 -17.19 5.50
CA ALA A 763 -35.71 -18.59 5.87
C ALA A 763 -34.86 -19.53 5.00
N LEU A 764 -34.79 -19.26 3.68
CA LEU A 764 -33.97 -20.01 2.75
C LEU A 764 -32.48 -19.94 3.12
N GLU A 765 -31.95 -18.78 3.54
CA GLU A 765 -30.57 -18.66 4.03
C GLU A 765 -30.28 -19.66 5.16
N GLY A 766 -31.21 -19.81 6.11
CA GLY A 766 -31.11 -20.80 7.19
C GLY A 766 -31.20 -22.26 6.70
N LEU A 767 -32.03 -22.52 5.69
CA LEU A 767 -32.22 -23.86 5.11
C LEU A 767 -31.00 -24.34 4.32
N THR A 768 -30.16 -23.44 3.80
CA THR A 768 -28.90 -23.82 3.15
C THR A 768 -27.94 -24.57 4.08
N ARG A 769 -28.17 -24.59 5.40
CA ARG A 769 -27.40 -25.37 6.36
C ARG A 769 -27.70 -26.87 6.34
N PHE A 770 -28.68 -27.34 5.58
CA PHE A 770 -29.03 -28.76 5.45
C PHE A 770 -28.89 -29.24 3.99
N ASP A 771 -28.17 -30.35 3.75
CA ASP A 771 -28.09 -30.98 2.41
C ASP A 771 -29.11 -32.13 2.30
N ASP A 772 -30.29 -31.81 1.79
CA ASP A 772 -31.40 -32.76 1.67
C ASP A 772 -32.03 -32.62 0.28
N PRO A 773 -32.05 -33.67 -0.57
CA PRO A 773 -32.65 -33.61 -1.89
C PRO A 773 -34.15 -33.25 -1.87
N GLY A 774 -34.87 -33.70 -0.83
CA GLY A 774 -36.29 -33.37 -0.63
C GLY A 774 -36.50 -31.90 -0.32
N LEU A 775 -35.56 -31.27 0.40
CA LEU A 775 -35.54 -29.82 0.62
C LEU A 775 -35.33 -29.05 -0.70
N GLY A 776 -34.39 -29.47 -1.54
CA GLY A 776 -34.17 -28.86 -2.86
C GLY A 776 -35.41 -28.96 -3.76
N THR A 777 -36.08 -30.10 -3.73
CA THR A 777 -37.35 -30.30 -4.45
C THR A 777 -38.46 -29.40 -3.90
N ARG A 778 -38.58 -29.24 -2.58
CA ARG A 778 -39.56 -28.32 -1.95
C ARG A 778 -39.32 -26.86 -2.34
N ILE A 779 -38.06 -26.41 -2.29
CA ILE A 779 -37.68 -25.02 -2.64
C ILE A 779 -37.99 -24.74 -4.11
N THR A 780 -37.59 -25.64 -5.02
CA THR A 780 -37.85 -25.49 -6.47
C THR A 780 -39.34 -25.58 -6.81
N ALA A 781 -40.12 -26.40 -6.10
CA ALA A 781 -41.58 -26.44 -6.25
C ALA A 781 -42.27 -25.12 -5.86
N GLN A 782 -41.69 -24.35 -4.94
CA GLN A 782 -42.20 -23.04 -4.50
C GLN A 782 -41.64 -21.86 -5.32
N TRP A 783 -40.99 -22.11 -6.46
CA TRP A 783 -40.39 -21.06 -7.30
C TRP A 783 -41.31 -19.87 -7.61
N SER A 784 -42.59 -20.14 -7.86
CA SER A 784 -43.61 -19.11 -8.14
C SER A 784 -44.00 -18.27 -6.92
N ALA A 785 -43.74 -18.74 -5.69
CA ALA A 785 -44.05 -18.02 -4.45
C ALA A 785 -43.00 -16.94 -4.11
N PHE A 786 -41.78 -17.04 -4.67
CA PHE A 786 -40.76 -16.01 -4.53
C PHE A 786 -41.03 -14.83 -5.45
N TYR A 787 -40.80 -13.61 -4.96
CA TYR A 787 -40.87 -12.44 -5.82
C TYR A 787 -39.77 -12.51 -6.90
N PRO A 788 -40.00 -11.96 -8.10
CA PRO A 788 -38.99 -11.95 -9.16
C PRO A 788 -37.63 -11.39 -8.70
N ILE A 789 -37.63 -10.38 -7.83
CA ILE A 789 -36.42 -9.77 -7.27
C ILE A 789 -35.61 -10.72 -6.35
N ASP A 790 -36.27 -11.72 -5.76
CA ASP A 790 -35.69 -12.65 -4.78
C ASP A 790 -35.17 -13.93 -5.43
N ARG A 791 -35.69 -14.29 -6.60
CA ARG A 791 -35.34 -15.53 -7.34
C ARG A 791 -33.84 -15.75 -7.56
N PRO A 792 -33.00 -14.73 -7.84
CA PRO A 792 -31.55 -14.92 -7.92
C PRO A 792 -30.94 -15.48 -6.63
N GLU A 793 -31.48 -15.09 -5.47
CA GLU A 793 -31.00 -15.59 -4.17
C GLU A 793 -31.42 -17.05 -3.95
N VAL A 794 -32.58 -17.44 -4.51
CA VAL A 794 -33.05 -18.83 -4.47
C VAL A 794 -32.12 -19.75 -5.25
N VAL A 795 -31.73 -19.35 -6.47
CA VAL A 795 -30.80 -20.13 -7.30
C VAL A 795 -29.44 -20.25 -6.62
N ARG A 796 -28.95 -19.17 -6.00
CA ARG A 796 -27.68 -19.18 -5.23
C ARG A 796 -27.73 -20.12 -4.03
N ALA A 797 -28.81 -20.06 -3.25
CA ALA A 797 -29.01 -20.95 -2.11
C ALA A 797 -29.04 -22.42 -2.53
N LEU A 798 -29.68 -22.73 -3.67
CA LEU A 798 -29.69 -24.08 -4.23
C LEU A 798 -28.32 -24.51 -4.76
N ALA A 799 -27.57 -23.60 -5.38
CA ALA A 799 -26.22 -23.88 -5.89
C ALA A 799 -25.15 -24.01 -4.78
N ALA A 800 -25.49 -23.71 -3.52
CA ALA A 800 -24.56 -23.73 -2.39
C ALA A 800 -24.17 -25.15 -1.91
N ARG A 801 -24.89 -26.19 -2.34
CA ARG A 801 -24.64 -27.58 -1.94
C ARG A 801 -24.89 -28.58 -3.07
N PRO A 802 -24.25 -29.76 -3.04
CA PRO A 802 -24.39 -30.76 -4.10
C PRO A 802 -25.83 -31.23 -4.31
N SER A 803 -26.55 -31.64 -3.26
CA SER A 803 -27.90 -32.22 -3.41
C SER A 803 -28.92 -31.18 -3.85
N LEU A 804 -28.80 -29.95 -3.36
CA LEU A 804 -29.64 -28.83 -3.75
C LEU A 804 -29.35 -28.36 -5.18
N ALA A 805 -28.08 -28.36 -5.59
CA ALA A 805 -27.67 -28.03 -6.95
C ALA A 805 -28.22 -29.05 -7.95
N GLY A 806 -28.21 -30.34 -7.58
CA GLY A 806 -28.86 -31.40 -8.37
C GLY A 806 -30.34 -31.09 -8.62
N ALA A 807 -31.09 -30.73 -7.58
CA ALA A 807 -32.51 -30.38 -7.70
C ALA A 807 -32.75 -29.11 -8.54
N LEU A 808 -31.86 -28.11 -8.45
CA LEU A 808 -31.89 -26.91 -9.30
C LEU A 808 -31.69 -27.28 -10.77
N LEU A 809 -30.66 -28.06 -11.09
CA LEU A 809 -30.36 -28.47 -12.46
C LEU A 809 -31.50 -29.31 -13.05
N ASP A 810 -32.09 -30.21 -12.27
CA ASP A 810 -33.25 -31.01 -12.68
C ASP A 810 -34.49 -30.12 -12.93
N ALA A 811 -34.70 -29.08 -12.12
CA ALA A 811 -35.78 -28.12 -12.31
C ALA A 811 -35.57 -27.23 -13.55
N ILE A 812 -34.32 -26.87 -13.87
CA ILE A 812 -33.97 -26.15 -15.11
C ILE A 812 -34.18 -27.05 -16.33
N ALA A 813 -33.67 -28.28 -16.29
CA ALA A 813 -33.85 -29.26 -17.38
C ALA A 813 -35.33 -29.55 -17.66
N ALA A 814 -36.17 -29.54 -16.62
CA ALA A 814 -37.62 -29.71 -16.73
C ALA A 814 -38.37 -28.42 -17.14
N GLY A 815 -37.69 -27.31 -17.39
CA GLY A 815 -38.31 -26.03 -17.78
C GLY A 815 -39.11 -25.32 -16.66
N ARG A 816 -39.02 -25.79 -15.42
CA ARG A 816 -39.71 -25.19 -14.26
C ARG A 816 -39.00 -23.92 -13.78
N ILE A 817 -37.68 -23.87 -13.93
CA ILE A 817 -36.84 -22.70 -13.67
C ILE A 817 -36.18 -22.31 -15.00
N PRO A 818 -36.26 -21.03 -15.42
CA PRO A 818 -35.61 -20.59 -16.65
C PRO A 818 -34.08 -20.76 -16.59
N ALA A 819 -33.45 -21.23 -17.67
CA ALA A 819 -32.01 -21.51 -17.72
C ALA A 819 -31.14 -20.25 -17.55
N ASP A 820 -31.64 -19.08 -17.97
CA ASP A 820 -30.97 -17.78 -17.84
C ASP A 820 -30.84 -17.28 -16.39
N THR A 821 -31.46 -17.98 -15.43
CA THR A 821 -31.31 -17.69 -14.00
C THR A 821 -30.04 -18.28 -13.39
N LEU A 822 -29.44 -19.29 -14.04
CA LEU A 822 -28.13 -19.79 -13.67
C LEU A 822 -27.09 -18.78 -14.19
N THR A 823 -26.11 -18.40 -13.37
CA THR A 823 -25.06 -17.46 -13.79
C THR A 823 -23.73 -18.19 -13.94
N ALA A 824 -22.78 -17.60 -14.67
CA ALA A 824 -21.44 -18.19 -14.83
C ALA A 824 -20.74 -18.42 -13.47
N SER A 825 -20.93 -17.51 -12.51
CA SER A 825 -20.44 -17.64 -11.12
C SER A 825 -21.04 -18.87 -10.44
N LEU A 826 -22.36 -19.07 -10.54
CA LEU A 826 -23.04 -20.22 -9.92
C LEU A 826 -22.70 -21.54 -10.63
N ALA A 827 -22.59 -21.54 -11.95
CA ALA A 827 -22.17 -22.72 -12.70
C ALA A 827 -20.74 -23.16 -12.31
N ARG A 828 -19.83 -22.20 -12.15
CA ARG A 828 -18.48 -22.46 -11.61
C ARG A 828 -18.52 -23.00 -10.19
N GLN A 829 -19.37 -22.45 -9.32
CA GLN A 829 -19.55 -22.94 -7.96
C GLN A 829 -20.08 -24.39 -7.93
N ILE A 830 -21.02 -24.73 -8.81
CA ILE A 830 -21.52 -26.12 -8.91
C ILE A 830 -20.39 -27.06 -9.36
N ARG A 831 -19.55 -26.61 -10.29
CA ARG A 831 -18.38 -27.39 -10.74
C ARG A 831 -17.34 -27.57 -9.64
N SER A 832 -17.15 -26.59 -8.74
CA SER A 832 -16.16 -26.72 -7.66
C SER A 832 -16.51 -27.79 -6.62
N PHE A 833 -17.72 -28.38 -6.67
CA PHE A 833 -18.04 -29.61 -5.93
C PHE A 833 -17.30 -30.85 -6.46
N ASN A 834 -16.65 -30.78 -7.64
CA ASN A 834 -15.94 -31.89 -8.28
C ASN A 834 -16.78 -33.18 -8.38
N SER A 835 -18.07 -33.04 -8.69
CA SER A 835 -19.01 -34.16 -8.79
C SER A 835 -19.31 -34.49 -10.26
N PRO A 836 -18.91 -35.67 -10.77
CA PRO A 836 -19.16 -36.07 -12.16
C PRO A 836 -20.65 -36.04 -12.55
N ALA A 837 -21.52 -36.36 -11.60
CA ALA A 837 -22.97 -36.33 -11.81
C ALA A 837 -23.50 -34.90 -11.98
N LEU A 838 -23.00 -33.94 -11.17
CA LEU A 838 -23.38 -32.53 -11.32
C LEU A 838 -22.76 -31.91 -12.57
N GLU A 839 -21.53 -32.28 -12.94
CA GLU A 839 -20.90 -31.81 -14.18
C GLU A 839 -21.69 -32.25 -15.42
N THR A 840 -22.15 -33.50 -15.45
CA THR A 840 -22.99 -34.01 -16.54
C THR A 840 -24.31 -33.26 -16.64
N ARG A 841 -24.99 -33.04 -15.50
CA ARG A 841 -26.25 -32.28 -15.45
C ARG A 841 -26.04 -30.81 -15.83
N LEU A 842 -24.95 -30.20 -15.35
CA LEU A 842 -24.59 -28.82 -15.65
C LEU A 842 -24.29 -28.66 -17.15
N ALA A 843 -23.54 -29.58 -17.76
CA ALA A 843 -23.27 -29.55 -19.19
C ALA A 843 -24.56 -29.65 -20.03
N ALA A 844 -25.56 -30.39 -19.57
CA ALA A 844 -26.85 -30.52 -20.27
C ALA A 844 -27.69 -29.23 -20.26
N VAL A 845 -27.59 -28.40 -19.22
CA VAL A 845 -28.38 -27.16 -19.08
C VAL A 845 -27.60 -25.87 -19.37
N TRP A 846 -26.27 -25.90 -19.20
CA TRP A 846 -25.37 -24.74 -19.34
C TRP A 846 -24.41 -24.84 -20.53
N GLY A 847 -24.13 -26.05 -21.01
CA GLY A 847 -23.09 -26.33 -22.00
C GLY A 847 -21.72 -26.63 -21.39
N THR A 848 -20.75 -27.00 -22.24
CA THR A 848 -19.38 -27.33 -21.83
C THR A 848 -18.51 -26.08 -21.72
N PHE A 849 -17.75 -25.95 -20.62
CA PHE A 849 -16.75 -24.91 -20.46
C PHE A 849 -15.56 -25.15 -21.42
N ARG A 850 -15.11 -24.08 -22.09
CA ARG A 850 -13.91 -24.08 -22.95
C ARG A 850 -12.75 -23.50 -22.15
N ASP A 851 -11.98 -24.38 -21.50
CA ASP A 851 -11.03 -23.97 -20.47
C ASP A 851 -9.57 -23.91 -20.93
N SER A 852 -9.21 -24.54 -22.05
CA SER A 852 -7.80 -24.50 -22.46
C SER A 852 -7.42 -23.09 -22.94
N PRO A 853 -6.18 -22.64 -22.69
CA PRO A 853 -5.69 -21.37 -23.24
C PRO A 853 -5.91 -21.27 -24.76
N THR A 854 -5.76 -22.40 -25.47
CA THR A 854 -5.99 -22.52 -26.90
C THR A 854 -7.46 -22.27 -27.26
N ASP A 855 -8.41 -22.86 -26.52
CA ASP A 855 -9.85 -22.66 -26.79
C ASP A 855 -10.28 -21.21 -26.52
N LYS A 856 -9.73 -20.59 -25.48
CA LYS A 856 -9.99 -19.18 -25.14
C LYS A 856 -9.45 -18.24 -26.21
N GLN A 857 -8.23 -18.49 -26.72
CA GLN A 857 -7.67 -17.73 -27.84
C GLN A 857 -8.51 -17.89 -29.11
N GLU A 858 -8.96 -19.11 -29.43
CA GLU A 858 -9.81 -19.35 -30.60
C GLU A 858 -11.19 -18.67 -30.46
N LEU A 859 -11.76 -18.67 -29.26
CA LEU A 859 -13.00 -17.95 -28.96
C LEU A 859 -12.82 -16.44 -29.12
N MET A 860 -11.72 -15.86 -28.60
CA MET A 860 -11.40 -14.45 -28.79
C MET A 860 -11.27 -14.10 -30.27
N HIS A 861 -10.56 -14.92 -31.05
CA HIS A 861 -10.41 -14.70 -32.50
C HIS A 861 -11.77 -14.73 -33.23
N ARG A 862 -12.63 -15.70 -32.90
CA ARG A 862 -13.98 -15.83 -33.45
C ARG A 862 -14.87 -14.64 -33.08
N LEU A 863 -14.86 -14.22 -31.82
CA LEU A 863 -15.62 -13.08 -31.34
C LEU A 863 -15.15 -11.79 -32.02
N LYS A 864 -13.83 -11.59 -32.13
CA LYS A 864 -13.24 -10.44 -32.84
C LYS A 864 -13.72 -10.35 -34.29
N ALA A 865 -13.75 -11.47 -35.02
CA ALA A 865 -14.28 -11.52 -36.37
C ALA A 865 -15.78 -11.16 -36.45
N SER A 866 -16.59 -11.62 -35.49
CA SER A 866 -18.03 -11.30 -35.41
C SER A 866 -18.37 -9.90 -34.91
N LEU A 867 -17.37 -9.17 -34.39
CA LEU A 867 -17.49 -7.83 -33.80
C LEU A 867 -16.67 -6.80 -34.59
N ALA A 868 -16.46 -7.03 -35.89
CA ALA A 868 -15.79 -6.07 -36.76
C ALA A 868 -16.50 -4.69 -36.74
N PRO A 869 -15.81 -3.57 -37.04
CA PRO A 869 -16.37 -2.22 -36.91
C PRO A 869 -17.73 -2.02 -37.60
N GLY A 870 -17.94 -2.64 -38.78
CA GLY A 870 -19.21 -2.58 -39.51
C GLY A 870 -20.38 -3.33 -38.84
N GLU A 871 -20.10 -4.34 -38.02
CA GLU A 871 -21.11 -5.04 -37.23
C GLU A 871 -21.42 -4.28 -35.93
N LEU A 872 -20.41 -3.75 -35.23
CA LEU A 872 -20.62 -2.93 -34.03
C LEU A 872 -21.43 -1.66 -34.33
N ALA A 873 -21.32 -1.10 -35.54
CA ALA A 873 -22.13 0.03 -35.98
C ALA A 873 -23.64 -0.28 -36.05
N LYS A 874 -24.04 -1.56 -36.11
CA LYS A 874 -25.44 -2.02 -36.14
C LYS A 874 -26.00 -2.32 -34.74
N ALA A 875 -25.23 -2.08 -33.69
CA ALA A 875 -25.58 -2.50 -32.35
C ALA A 875 -26.59 -1.57 -31.67
N ASP A 876 -27.45 -2.13 -30.82
CA ASP A 876 -28.36 -1.36 -29.97
C ASP A 876 -27.69 -1.09 -28.62
N THR A 877 -27.15 0.13 -28.44
CA THR A 877 -26.47 0.50 -27.20
C THR A 877 -27.41 0.65 -26.00
N VAL A 878 -28.72 0.84 -26.22
CA VAL A 878 -29.73 0.87 -25.14
C VAL A 878 -29.96 -0.56 -24.63
N ALA A 879 -30.08 -1.52 -25.54
CA ALA A 879 -30.09 -2.94 -25.19
C ALA A 879 -28.77 -3.35 -24.51
N GLY A 880 -27.64 -2.88 -25.02
CA GLY A 880 -26.32 -3.05 -24.43
C GLY A 880 -26.22 -2.54 -22.98
N ARG A 881 -26.81 -1.37 -22.67
CA ARG A 881 -26.89 -0.85 -21.30
C ARG A 881 -27.66 -1.79 -20.37
N ALA A 882 -28.78 -2.35 -20.83
CA ALA A 882 -29.56 -3.30 -20.04
C ALA A 882 -28.76 -4.60 -19.79
N ILE A 883 -27.98 -5.05 -20.77
CA ILE A 883 -27.10 -6.23 -20.63
C ILE A 883 -25.97 -5.93 -19.63
N PHE A 884 -25.35 -4.76 -19.71
CA PHE A 884 -24.36 -4.33 -18.73
C PHE A 884 -24.95 -4.33 -17.32
N ALA A 885 -26.12 -3.72 -17.12
CA ALA A 885 -26.74 -3.64 -15.80
C ALA A 885 -26.97 -5.03 -15.16
N ARG A 886 -27.34 -6.03 -15.95
CA ARG A 886 -27.58 -7.41 -15.46
C ARG A 886 -26.32 -8.28 -15.35
N ALA A 887 -25.31 -8.08 -16.20
CA ALA A 887 -24.17 -9.01 -16.31
C ALA A 887 -22.85 -8.44 -15.75
N CYS A 888 -22.66 -7.13 -15.80
CA CYS A 888 -21.41 -6.46 -15.42
C CYS A 888 -21.61 -5.48 -14.27
N GLY A 889 -22.75 -4.79 -14.21
CA GLY A 889 -23.10 -3.75 -13.24
C GLY A 889 -23.19 -4.23 -11.80
N THR A 890 -23.34 -5.54 -11.58
CA THR A 890 -23.29 -6.16 -10.24
C THR A 890 -21.92 -6.03 -9.59
N CYS A 891 -20.86 -6.04 -10.40
CA CYS A 891 -19.49 -5.93 -9.90
C CYS A 891 -18.86 -4.58 -10.26
N HIS A 892 -19.16 -4.06 -11.45
CA HIS A 892 -18.48 -2.91 -12.02
C HIS A 892 -19.38 -1.68 -12.07
N ARG A 893 -18.76 -0.52 -11.97
CA ARG A 893 -19.38 0.78 -12.24
C ARG A 893 -19.10 1.20 -13.68
N LEU A 894 -20.08 1.82 -14.35
CA LEU A 894 -19.90 2.48 -15.64
C LEU A 894 -20.78 3.73 -15.70
N TYR A 895 -20.16 4.89 -15.94
CA TYR A 895 -20.77 6.22 -15.86
C TYR A 895 -21.52 6.47 -14.55
N GLY A 896 -20.90 6.10 -13.42
CA GLY A 896 -21.49 6.26 -12.09
C GLY A 896 -22.56 5.23 -11.71
N VAL A 897 -22.93 4.31 -12.61
CA VAL A 897 -23.98 3.29 -12.38
C VAL A 897 -23.36 1.91 -12.21
N GLY A 898 -23.70 1.20 -11.13
CA GLY A 898 -23.21 -0.15 -10.82
C GLY A 898 -22.57 -0.25 -9.43
N SER A 899 -21.78 -1.30 -9.20
CA SER A 899 -21.15 -1.64 -7.91
C SER A 899 -19.63 -1.37 -7.89
N GLU A 900 -19.01 -1.50 -6.72
CA GLU A 900 -17.57 -1.27 -6.47
C GLU A 900 -16.83 -2.57 -6.07
N ILE A 901 -17.33 -3.74 -6.49
CA ILE A 901 -16.65 -5.02 -6.22
C ILE A 901 -15.47 -5.21 -7.17
N GLY A 902 -15.66 -4.87 -8.45
CA GLY A 902 -14.64 -4.78 -9.48
C GLY A 902 -14.32 -3.31 -9.82
N PRO A 903 -13.27 -3.07 -10.64
CA PRO A 903 -12.88 -1.72 -11.03
C PRO A 903 -13.99 -0.96 -11.77
N ASP A 904 -13.98 0.36 -11.65
CA ASP A 904 -14.84 1.24 -12.46
C ASP A 904 -14.42 1.19 -13.94
N LEU A 905 -15.36 0.82 -14.82
CA LEU A 905 -15.16 0.67 -16.26
C LEU A 905 -15.40 1.96 -17.04
N THR A 906 -15.74 3.07 -16.40
CA THR A 906 -15.92 4.39 -17.05
C THR A 906 -14.66 4.81 -17.82
N GLY A 907 -13.49 4.37 -17.36
CA GLY A 907 -12.22 4.48 -18.10
C GLY A 907 -11.34 3.25 -17.97
N ALA A 908 -11.20 2.46 -19.03
CA ALA A 908 -10.34 1.26 -19.00
C ALA A 908 -10.18 0.66 -20.39
N GLY A 909 -9.34 1.23 -21.27
CA GLY A 909 -9.00 0.61 -22.57
C GLY A 909 -10.18 0.18 -23.44
N ARG A 910 -11.41 0.59 -23.10
CA ARG A 910 -12.66 -0.07 -23.53
C ARG A 910 -13.05 0.24 -24.96
N LYS A 911 -12.27 1.07 -25.64
CA LYS A 911 -12.32 1.26 -27.10
C LYS A 911 -11.49 0.22 -27.85
N ASP A 912 -10.60 -0.49 -27.16
CA ASP A 912 -9.83 -1.60 -27.69
C ASP A 912 -10.61 -2.90 -27.48
N LEU A 913 -10.98 -3.52 -28.59
CA LEU A 913 -11.72 -4.78 -28.61
C LEU A 913 -10.86 -5.95 -28.09
N ASP A 914 -9.54 -5.94 -28.33
CA ASP A 914 -8.64 -6.98 -27.82
C ASP A 914 -8.53 -6.90 -26.30
N TYR A 915 -8.47 -5.69 -25.75
CA TYR A 915 -8.52 -5.47 -24.31
C TYR A 915 -9.84 -5.97 -23.69
N LEU A 916 -10.98 -5.61 -24.27
CA LEU A 916 -12.29 -6.06 -23.76
C LEU A 916 -12.45 -7.58 -23.83
N LEU A 917 -12.12 -8.18 -24.97
CA LEU A 917 -12.23 -9.63 -25.14
C LEU A 917 -11.24 -10.39 -24.25
N GLY A 918 -10.03 -9.87 -24.04
CA GLY A 918 -9.05 -10.47 -23.13
C GLY A 918 -9.59 -10.55 -21.70
N ASN A 919 -10.20 -9.47 -21.20
CA ASN A 919 -10.77 -9.45 -19.85
C ASN A 919 -12.11 -10.21 -19.75
N LEU A 920 -12.93 -10.25 -20.80
CA LEU A 920 -14.24 -10.94 -20.78
C LEU A 920 -14.15 -12.45 -21.02
N VAL A 921 -13.19 -12.90 -21.84
CA VAL A 921 -12.98 -14.31 -22.17
C VAL A 921 -12.02 -14.98 -21.18
N ASP A 922 -10.97 -14.28 -20.75
CA ASP A 922 -9.97 -14.81 -19.82
C ASP A 922 -9.62 -13.85 -18.67
N PRO A 923 -10.58 -13.58 -17.76
CA PRO A 923 -10.36 -12.65 -16.64
C PRO A 923 -9.27 -13.10 -15.67
N SER A 924 -8.81 -14.36 -15.75
CA SER A 924 -7.78 -14.92 -14.87
C SER A 924 -6.35 -14.77 -15.41
N ALA A 925 -6.16 -14.36 -16.67
CA ALA A 925 -4.84 -14.21 -17.28
C ALA A 925 -4.01 -13.05 -16.70
N VAL A 926 -4.66 -12.06 -16.07
CA VAL A 926 -4.04 -10.83 -15.57
C VAL A 926 -4.41 -10.57 -14.11
N LEU A 927 -4.09 -11.52 -13.21
CA LEU A 927 -4.33 -11.35 -11.77
C LEU A 927 -3.05 -11.03 -11.02
N ALA A 928 -3.07 -9.91 -10.28
CA ALA A 928 -2.18 -9.75 -9.14
C ALA A 928 -2.57 -10.76 -8.05
N LYS A 929 -1.59 -11.27 -7.28
CA LYS A 929 -1.82 -12.16 -6.11
C LYS A 929 -2.90 -11.63 -5.15
N ASP A 930 -3.11 -10.32 -5.13
CA ASP A 930 -3.98 -9.60 -4.21
C ASP A 930 -5.48 -9.75 -4.54
N TYR A 931 -5.85 -10.22 -5.74
CA TYR A 931 -7.24 -10.50 -6.14
C TYR A 931 -7.59 -11.99 -6.16
N GLN A 932 -6.72 -12.83 -5.59
CA GLN A 932 -6.93 -14.27 -5.59
C GLN A 932 -8.15 -14.64 -4.76
N MET A 933 -9.13 -15.22 -5.46
CA MET A 933 -10.31 -15.81 -4.87
C MET A 933 -9.93 -16.97 -3.94
N SER A 934 -10.55 -17.02 -2.77
CA SER A 934 -10.53 -18.15 -1.85
C SER A 934 -11.79 -18.98 -2.03
N VAL A 935 -11.63 -20.31 -2.10
CA VAL A 935 -12.70 -21.28 -1.94
C VAL A 935 -12.64 -21.77 -0.49
N LEU A 936 -13.73 -21.58 0.23
CA LEU A 936 -13.93 -22.04 1.60
C LEU A 936 -14.84 -23.25 1.57
N GLU A 937 -14.29 -24.39 1.98
CA GLU A 937 -15.08 -25.60 2.26
C GLU A 937 -15.60 -25.47 3.68
N MET A 938 -16.91 -25.45 3.84
CA MET A 938 -17.58 -25.34 5.13
C MET A 938 -17.73 -26.74 5.73
N LYS A 939 -17.70 -26.88 7.06
CA LYS A 939 -17.92 -28.16 7.77
C LYS A 939 -19.32 -28.72 7.59
N ASP A 940 -20.28 -27.86 7.23
CA ASP A 940 -21.59 -28.33 6.81
C ASP A 940 -21.56 -28.86 5.38
N GLY A 941 -20.47 -28.78 4.63
CA GLY A 941 -20.35 -29.25 3.24
C GLY A 941 -20.79 -28.21 2.20
N ARG A 942 -21.12 -26.97 2.59
CA ARG A 942 -21.26 -25.85 1.65
C ARG A 942 -19.89 -25.44 1.08
N LEU A 943 -19.89 -24.96 -0.16
CA LEU A 943 -18.75 -24.24 -0.72
C LEU A 943 -19.08 -22.75 -0.79
N LEU A 944 -18.20 -21.91 -0.25
CA LEU A 944 -18.28 -20.46 -0.38
C LEU A 944 -17.06 -19.93 -1.12
N THR A 945 -17.30 -19.09 -2.13
CA THR A 945 -16.25 -18.55 -2.99
C THR A 945 -16.21 -17.04 -2.88
N GLY A 946 -15.02 -16.46 -2.65
CA GLY A 946 -14.86 -15.00 -2.57
C GLY A 946 -13.47 -14.54 -2.13
N VAL A 947 -13.27 -13.23 -2.04
CA VAL A 947 -12.02 -12.62 -1.59
C VAL A 947 -12.09 -12.34 -0.08
N VAL A 948 -11.11 -12.78 0.70
CA VAL A 948 -11.05 -12.48 2.14
C VAL A 948 -10.59 -11.03 2.32
N VAL A 949 -11.49 -10.16 2.74
CA VAL A 949 -11.24 -8.70 2.91
C VAL A 949 -11.00 -8.28 4.35
N ALA A 950 -11.31 -9.15 5.32
CA ALA A 950 -10.88 -9.03 6.71
C ALA A 950 -10.86 -10.41 7.39
N GLN A 951 -10.13 -10.57 8.48
CA GLN A 951 -10.13 -11.79 9.29
C GLN A 951 -9.88 -11.48 10.75
N THR A 952 -10.48 -12.27 11.64
CA THR A 952 -10.22 -12.32 13.08
C THR A 952 -9.85 -13.75 13.48
N ASP A 953 -9.59 -13.98 14.76
CA ASP A 953 -9.38 -15.32 15.31
C ASP A 953 -10.66 -16.18 15.21
N ALA A 954 -11.84 -15.55 15.23
CA ALA A 954 -13.13 -16.22 15.23
C ALA A 954 -13.80 -16.29 13.85
N ALA A 955 -13.52 -15.35 12.94
CA ALA A 955 -14.27 -15.24 11.68
C ALA A 955 -13.43 -14.72 10.49
N LEU A 956 -13.90 -15.00 9.27
CA LEU A 956 -13.42 -14.43 8.01
C LEU A 956 -14.50 -13.49 7.46
N THR A 957 -14.14 -12.29 7.04
CA THR A 957 -15.01 -11.44 6.21
C THR A 957 -14.66 -11.66 4.75
N VAL A 958 -15.62 -12.24 4.02
CA VAL A 958 -15.45 -12.66 2.62
C VAL A 958 -16.31 -11.77 1.74
N GLN A 959 -15.69 -11.03 0.83
CA GLN A 959 -16.36 -10.37 -0.29
C GLN A 959 -16.65 -11.41 -1.36
N THR A 960 -17.93 -11.75 -1.53
CA THR A 960 -18.43 -12.56 -2.64
C THR A 960 -18.65 -11.68 -3.87
N ASP A 961 -19.14 -12.27 -4.96
CA ASP A 961 -19.55 -11.55 -6.18
C ASP A 961 -20.75 -10.59 -5.96
N ARG A 962 -21.34 -10.55 -4.76
CA ARG A 962 -22.52 -9.74 -4.46
C ARG A 962 -22.40 -8.96 -3.15
N GLU A 963 -21.96 -9.63 -2.09
CA GLU A 963 -22.00 -9.09 -0.73
C GLU A 963 -20.80 -9.51 0.13
N ARG A 964 -20.61 -8.80 1.25
CA ARG A 964 -19.67 -9.21 2.30
C ARG A 964 -20.36 -10.10 3.31
N ARG A 965 -19.77 -11.26 3.58
CA ARG A 965 -20.26 -12.20 4.58
C ARG A 965 -19.22 -12.41 5.67
N ILE A 966 -19.66 -12.41 6.93
CA ILE A 966 -18.83 -12.82 8.07
C ILE A 966 -19.07 -14.30 8.32
N ILE A 967 -18.01 -15.10 8.21
CA ILE A 967 -18.04 -16.55 8.27
C ILE A 967 -17.24 -17.01 9.48
N PRO A 968 -17.85 -17.69 10.47
CA PRO A 968 -17.12 -18.25 11.60
C PRO A 968 -16.03 -19.22 11.11
N ARG A 969 -14.80 -19.08 11.58
CA ARG A 969 -13.68 -19.97 11.23
C ARG A 969 -13.93 -21.40 11.71
N THR A 970 -14.68 -21.56 12.80
CA THR A 970 -15.12 -22.87 13.29
C THR A 970 -16.03 -23.60 12.30
N ASP A 971 -16.67 -22.88 11.38
CA ASP A 971 -17.51 -23.44 10.32
C ASP A 971 -16.73 -23.75 9.05
N VAL A 972 -15.46 -23.32 8.94
CA VAL A 972 -14.60 -23.58 7.80
C VAL A 972 -13.84 -24.89 8.05
N GLU A 973 -14.01 -25.86 7.17
CA GLU A 973 -13.27 -27.13 7.13
C GLU A 973 -11.90 -26.92 6.48
N SER A 974 -11.88 -26.30 5.29
CA SER A 974 -10.65 -26.03 4.55
C SER A 974 -10.75 -24.71 3.77
N ARG A 975 -9.59 -24.12 3.46
CA ARG A 975 -9.47 -22.93 2.62
C ARG A 975 -8.42 -23.19 1.55
N ARG A 976 -8.78 -22.94 0.30
CA ARG A 976 -7.86 -22.97 -0.84
C ARG A 976 -7.85 -21.63 -1.55
N GLN A 977 -6.67 -21.02 -1.69
CA GLN A 977 -6.50 -19.89 -2.61
C GLN A 977 -6.38 -20.41 -4.04
N THR A 978 -7.01 -19.69 -4.97
CA THR A 978 -7.02 -20.02 -6.39
C THR A 978 -6.28 -18.95 -7.18
N THR A 979 -5.73 -19.31 -8.33
CA THR A 979 -5.18 -18.35 -9.31
C THR A 979 -6.27 -17.71 -10.18
N GLN A 980 -7.55 -17.88 -9.80
CA GLN A 980 -8.70 -17.48 -10.60
C GLN A 980 -9.29 -16.16 -10.08
N SER A 981 -9.85 -15.38 -11.01
CA SER A 981 -10.46 -14.08 -10.73
C SER A 981 -11.84 -14.26 -10.11
N LEU A 982 -12.24 -13.33 -9.23
CA LEU A 982 -13.63 -13.23 -8.79
C LEU A 982 -14.59 -13.02 -9.98
N MET A 983 -14.13 -12.42 -11.07
CA MET A 983 -14.87 -12.33 -12.33
C MET A 983 -15.00 -13.72 -12.98
N PRO A 984 -16.22 -14.14 -13.36
CA PRO A 984 -16.44 -15.47 -13.92
C PRO A 984 -16.13 -15.56 -15.43
N ASP A 985 -15.35 -16.56 -15.80
CA ASP A 985 -15.14 -17.08 -17.15
C ASP A 985 -16.47 -17.58 -17.72
N GLY A 986 -16.61 -17.51 -19.05
CA GLY A 986 -17.82 -17.99 -19.73
C GLY A 986 -19.03 -17.07 -19.60
N LEU A 987 -18.86 -15.82 -19.15
CA LEU A 987 -19.93 -14.83 -19.05
C LEU A 987 -20.69 -14.64 -20.37
N LEU A 988 -19.99 -14.74 -21.50
CA LEU A 988 -20.56 -14.58 -22.85
C LEU A 988 -21.29 -15.84 -23.36
N ALA A 989 -21.15 -17.00 -22.72
CA ALA A 989 -21.63 -18.27 -23.25
C ALA A 989 -23.16 -18.37 -23.34
N GLN A 990 -23.88 -17.66 -22.46
CA GLN A 990 -25.35 -17.61 -22.43
C GLN A 990 -25.93 -16.43 -23.22
N MET A 991 -25.08 -15.59 -23.82
CA MET A 991 -25.52 -14.43 -24.59
C MET A 991 -25.66 -14.79 -26.06
N LYS A 992 -26.75 -14.32 -26.69
CA LYS A 992 -26.90 -14.43 -28.15
C LYS A 992 -25.86 -13.54 -28.84
N PRO A 993 -25.45 -13.84 -30.10
CA PRO A 993 -24.48 -13.00 -30.83
C PRO A 993 -24.86 -11.52 -30.88
N ALA A 994 -26.16 -11.20 -31.04
CA ALA A 994 -26.65 -9.82 -31.01
C ALA A 994 -26.45 -9.17 -29.64
N GLU A 995 -26.68 -9.89 -28.54
CA GLU A 995 -26.49 -9.38 -27.18
C GLU A 995 -25.00 -9.12 -26.87
N ILE A 996 -24.10 -9.98 -27.34
CA ILE A 996 -22.65 -9.77 -27.21
C ILE A 996 -22.24 -8.49 -27.96
N ARG A 997 -22.71 -8.33 -29.20
CA ARG A 997 -22.47 -7.13 -30.00
C ARG A 997 -22.99 -5.86 -29.32
N ASP A 998 -24.22 -5.90 -28.83
CA ASP A 998 -24.88 -4.76 -28.18
C ASP A 998 -24.19 -4.39 -26.85
N LEU A 999 -23.79 -5.39 -26.04
CA LEU A 999 -22.99 -5.19 -24.83
C LEU A 999 -21.63 -4.55 -25.14
N ILE A 1000 -20.88 -5.12 -26.08
CA ILE A 1000 -19.55 -4.61 -26.45
C ILE A 1000 -19.66 -3.18 -27.00
N ALA A 1001 -20.62 -2.91 -27.88
CA ALA A 1001 -20.85 -1.57 -28.39
C ALA A 1001 -21.20 -0.57 -27.28
N TYR A 1002 -22.03 -0.96 -26.30
CA TYR A 1002 -22.32 -0.12 -25.14
C TYR A 1002 -21.07 0.11 -24.26
N LEU A 1003 -20.29 -0.94 -23.97
CA LEU A 1003 -19.03 -0.83 -23.25
C LEU A 1003 -18.00 0.07 -23.95
N MET A 1004 -18.12 0.26 -25.27
CA MET A 1004 -17.26 1.11 -26.10
C MET A 1004 -17.75 2.57 -26.24
N THR A 1005 -18.93 2.93 -25.71
CA THR A 1005 -19.51 4.30 -25.80
C THR A 1005 -18.63 5.35 -25.13
N ASP A 1006 -18.84 6.64 -25.32
CA ASP A 1006 -18.09 7.72 -24.64
C ASP A 1006 -18.88 8.41 -23.51
N ARG A 1007 -20.18 8.14 -23.44
CA ARG A 1007 -21.12 8.72 -22.48
C ARG A 1007 -22.23 7.74 -22.12
N GLN A 1008 -22.92 8.02 -21.02
CA GLN A 1008 -24.08 7.24 -20.59
C GLN A 1008 -25.19 7.27 -21.66
N VAL A 1009 -25.75 6.10 -21.97
CA VAL A 1009 -26.83 5.93 -22.97
C VAL A 1009 -28.17 5.96 -22.24
N ALA A 1010 -29.15 6.75 -22.68
CA ALA A 1010 -30.45 6.86 -22.00
C ALA A 1010 -31.16 5.49 -21.84
N GLU A 1011 -31.88 5.29 -20.74
CA GLU A 1011 -32.73 4.10 -20.55
C GLU A 1011 -33.93 4.17 -21.49
N ARG A 1012 -34.40 3.00 -21.94
CA ARG A 1012 -35.64 2.91 -22.70
C ARG A 1012 -36.78 3.37 -21.80
N ALA A 1013 -37.52 4.41 -22.21
CA ALA A 1013 -38.68 4.87 -21.46
C ALA A 1013 -39.65 3.69 -21.21
N PRO A 1014 -40.22 3.55 -20.01
CA PRO A 1014 -41.22 2.52 -19.77
C PRO A 1014 -42.37 2.71 -20.76
N PRO A 1015 -42.98 1.62 -21.27
CA PRO A 1015 -44.16 1.76 -22.11
C PRO A 1015 -45.20 2.58 -21.33
N GLY A 1016 -45.74 3.62 -21.98
CA GLY A 1016 -46.78 4.46 -21.40
C GLY A 1016 -47.99 3.62 -20.96
N PRO A 1017 -48.81 4.17 -20.05
CA PRO A 1017 -49.86 3.43 -19.34
C PRO A 1017 -50.82 2.66 -20.25
#